data_AF-M5TV46-F1
#
_entry.id   AF-M5TV46-F1
#
_cell.length_a   1.000
_cell.length_b   1.000
_cell.length_c   1.000
_cell.angle_alpha   90.00
_cell.angle_beta   90.00
_cell.angle_gamma   90.00
#
_symmetry.space_group_name_H-M   'P 1'
#
loop_
_entity.id
_entity.type
_entity.pdbx_description
1 polymer ?
#
loop_
_entity_poly.entity_id
_entity_poly.type
_entity_poly.pdbx_seq_one_letter_code
_entity_poly.pdbx_strand_id
1 'polypeptide(L)'
;MNMRKLIPFLILGCFAHSVLGQDVTPSHAKFFENEVRPLLAKRCYECHSDAKSSGDLRLDSFADLMHGGESGEPAIVPGKPDESMLIDAVNYESLEMPPDEKLSDREIQTLTRWVSIGAPWPGVDPNAPLRKRERFDDNDRAWWAIQPLTRPQVPRIARSGWTINPIDHFIADRMLSNGLSPAREATKTELVRRLYLDVTGLPPTPDQVTAFLEDESPDGYEKLVDSLLDSKGYGEHAARQWLDLVRYADSDGYRADGFRPQAWRYRDYVVRSFNNDKPYDRFVQEQLAGDEMFPGDLDAQVALGYLRHWVYEWNIRDAPTQWNTIIEDLTDTTADVFMGLGLQCAKCHNHKFDPLLQQDYFRLRAFFAPIMPRDIAVATAEEIARHDAKRKKWEEKTATIREQIAAIEQPYRDKYRDIAIDRFPEDIQAIARTPENQRTGYEDQLTYLVQRQVEAEHGRLNSIIKGEDKERLVELRRKLKAFDSLKPKPLPTAMSVTEVIKPPPPTTIPKFKNKPIEPGVPAIMEASPLPIVASPSLITSGRRTTLARWLTMPDNPLTARVIANRIWQSHFGRGLAENTSDFGILGGPPSHPELLDWLATELVKDNWSLKSLHRKILLSATYRQSTQHSEFTAFQQIDPANEFYWRHDTTRLSAEQIRDSLLVVCGRMKNRNGGGSVHADSPYRSIYTRQMRNSPDQLLNSFDLPQFFSSNSSRNTTTTPIQSLLLFNSDQMLSYARSLAELVSRQSSDLETRVAIAWRRTFGRDATPDELRASLAFIAGQTSHLRSLEKQRSEQEEDQTLIETSKLPYRDGQAIRFQIDDPSLVLSIRHAPELNLSDFTIETFFQLRSIASSGSVRSIVSKWNAKKNPVGWNFGVTGKGSRRKPQTLVMHMFGQLRSGKLGEAAVFSDQHIALDTPYYASASVRLATDDKPGKVTFFLKDLSNDDEPLQIAEVAHNISEGIANEAPISIGRRSGTGASEFDGLVDDVRLVSRAIQVDEILQTVERDIPGVVGYWQFEVDPGVRRNSASDKHGIMASGEAIINDTPEEGALVDFCHALLNSNEFLYVN
;
A
#
# COMPACT_ATOMS: atom_id res chain seq x y z
N MET A 1 -72.23 -44.03 -15.98
CA MET A 1 -72.42 -44.81 -14.74
C MET A 1 -71.05 -44.92 -14.06
N ASN A 2 -70.67 -44.24 -12.98
CA ASN A 2 -71.26 -43.22 -12.09
C ASN A 2 -70.09 -42.24 -11.79
N MET A 3 -70.11 -40.91 -11.98
CA MET A 3 -71.01 -39.82 -11.58
C MET A 3 -71.15 -39.64 -10.05
N ARG A 4 -70.46 -38.64 -9.46
CA ARG A 4 -71.05 -37.41 -8.86
C ARG A 4 -70.08 -36.63 -7.95
N LYS A 5 -70.21 -35.30 -8.01
CA LYS A 5 -69.64 -34.24 -7.14
C LYS A 5 -70.25 -34.26 -5.72
N LEU A 6 -69.51 -33.74 -4.73
CA LEU A 6 -69.98 -32.84 -3.66
C LEU A 6 -68.82 -32.27 -2.80
N ILE A 7 -68.91 -30.99 -2.47
CA ILE A 7 -68.19 -30.15 -1.47
C ILE A 7 -69.28 -29.75 -0.44
N PRO A 8 -69.08 -29.59 0.92
CA PRO A 8 -68.21 -28.57 1.55
C PRO A 8 -67.58 -28.79 2.96
N PHE A 9 -66.60 -27.90 3.24
CA PHE A 9 -66.19 -27.24 4.51
C PHE A 9 -65.29 -27.89 5.60
N LEU A 10 -64.10 -27.26 5.73
CA LEU A 10 -63.29 -26.87 6.90
C LEU A 10 -63.07 -27.83 8.09
N ILE A 11 -61.81 -28.20 8.32
CA ILE A 11 -61.10 -28.00 9.61
C ILE A 11 -59.64 -27.60 9.32
N LEU A 12 -59.27 -26.43 9.82
CA LEU A 12 -57.92 -25.87 9.87
C LEU A 12 -57.10 -26.65 10.92
N GLY A 13 -56.06 -27.36 10.52
CA GLY A 13 -55.09 -27.98 11.42
C GLY A 13 -53.73 -27.31 11.25
N CYS A 14 -53.41 -26.37 12.15
CA CYS A 14 -52.09 -25.73 12.22
C CYS A 14 -51.03 -26.74 12.68
N PHE A 15 -50.04 -27.00 11.82
CA PHE A 15 -48.77 -27.60 12.22
C PHE A 15 -47.89 -26.51 12.89
N ALA A 16 -47.73 -26.59 14.20
CA ALA A 16 -46.71 -25.84 14.92
C ALA A 16 -45.33 -26.42 14.56
N HIS A 17 -44.56 -25.70 13.74
CA HIS A 17 -43.12 -25.90 13.63
C HIS A 17 -42.44 -25.16 14.78
N SER A 18 -41.68 -25.89 15.59
CA SER A 18 -40.78 -25.35 16.60
C SER A 18 -39.69 -24.55 15.91
N VAL A 19 -39.71 -23.22 16.05
CA VAL A 19 -38.64 -22.33 15.59
C VAL A 19 -37.59 -22.27 16.69
N LEU A 20 -36.46 -22.96 16.51
CA LEU A 20 -35.24 -22.81 17.32
C LEU A 20 -34.05 -22.75 16.36
N GLY A 21 -33.31 -21.64 16.42
CA GLY A 21 -32.09 -21.36 15.64
C GLY A 21 -32.32 -20.49 14.40
N GLN A 22 -32.28 -19.16 14.55
CA GLN A 22 -32.05 -18.24 13.42
C GLN A 22 -30.62 -17.73 13.47
N ASP A 23 -29.90 -17.85 12.34
CA ASP A 23 -28.58 -17.24 12.15
C ASP A 23 -28.65 -15.71 12.20
N VAL A 24 -27.57 -15.07 12.68
CA VAL A 24 -27.46 -13.61 12.74
C VAL A 24 -27.34 -13.05 11.32
N THR A 25 -28.43 -12.50 10.78
CA THR A 25 -28.42 -11.84 9.46
C THR A 25 -27.52 -10.58 9.45
N PRO A 26 -26.97 -10.14 8.30
CA PRO A 26 -26.21 -8.89 8.19
C PRO A 26 -26.99 -7.65 8.68
N SER A 27 -28.32 -7.64 8.49
CA SER A 27 -29.20 -6.60 9.04
C SER A 27 -29.25 -6.61 10.58
N HIS A 28 -29.27 -7.80 11.19
CA HIS A 28 -29.24 -7.96 12.65
C HIS A 28 -27.90 -7.55 13.24
N ALA A 29 -26.79 -7.92 12.60
CA ALA A 29 -25.46 -7.49 12.99
C ALA A 29 -25.29 -5.96 12.92
N LYS A 30 -25.76 -5.34 11.82
CA LYS A 30 -25.72 -3.89 11.64
C LYS A 30 -26.58 -3.15 12.67
N PHE A 31 -27.74 -3.69 13.03
CA PHE A 31 -28.60 -3.12 14.08
C PHE A 31 -27.92 -3.18 15.45
N PHE A 32 -27.31 -4.31 15.79
CA PHE A 32 -26.59 -4.46 17.04
C PHE A 32 -25.40 -3.49 17.13
N GLU A 33 -24.53 -3.44 16.12
CA GLU A 33 -23.33 -2.61 16.15
C GLU A 33 -23.63 -1.10 16.14
N ASN A 34 -24.70 -0.67 15.46
CA ASN A 34 -25.00 0.76 15.32
C ASN A 34 -25.96 1.31 16.38
N GLU A 35 -26.84 0.49 16.94
CA GLU A 35 -27.89 0.98 17.84
C GLU A 35 -27.80 0.37 19.25
N VAL A 36 -27.52 -0.93 19.36
CA VAL A 36 -27.52 -1.63 20.66
C VAL A 36 -26.19 -1.49 21.40
N ARG A 37 -25.06 -1.82 20.77
CA ARG A 37 -23.72 -1.76 21.39
C ARG A 37 -23.39 -0.33 21.86
N PRO A 38 -23.66 0.74 21.10
CA PRO A 38 -23.42 2.10 21.56
C PRO A 38 -24.34 2.49 22.73
N LEU A 39 -25.59 2.00 22.75
CA LEU A 39 -26.53 2.25 23.85
C LEU A 39 -26.05 1.58 25.15
N LEU A 40 -25.69 0.29 25.10
CA LEU A 40 -25.12 -0.43 26.24
C LEU A 40 -23.82 0.23 26.72
N ALA A 41 -22.94 0.64 25.81
CA ALA A 41 -21.72 1.35 26.15
C ALA A 41 -21.96 2.69 26.87
N LYS A 42 -22.96 3.45 26.40
CA LYS A 42 -23.27 4.77 26.95
C LYS A 42 -24.01 4.71 28.28
N ARG A 43 -24.93 3.76 28.45
CA ARG A 43 -25.88 3.73 29.59
C ARG A 43 -25.59 2.66 30.63
N CYS A 44 -24.88 1.60 30.24
CA CYS A 44 -24.77 0.40 31.06
C CYS A 44 -23.33 0.09 31.49
N TYR A 45 -22.33 0.31 30.63
CA TYR A 45 -20.95 -0.15 30.89
C TYR A 45 -20.24 0.60 32.01
N GLU A 46 -20.67 1.80 32.37
CA GLU A 46 -20.11 2.52 33.52
C GLU A 46 -20.24 1.71 34.82
N CYS A 47 -21.32 0.91 34.94
CA CYS A 47 -21.62 0.11 36.12
C CYS A 47 -21.66 -1.41 35.87
N HIS A 48 -21.74 -1.85 34.61
CA HIS A 48 -21.87 -3.26 34.21
C HIS A 48 -20.89 -3.65 33.10
N SER A 49 -19.60 -3.38 33.30
CA SER A 49 -18.50 -3.78 32.41
C SER A 49 -17.38 -4.52 33.15
N ASP A 50 -16.31 -4.91 32.44
CA ASP A 50 -15.11 -5.50 33.05
C ASP A 50 -14.50 -4.64 34.17
N ALA A 51 -14.55 -3.31 34.03
CA ALA A 51 -13.96 -2.39 34.99
C ALA A 51 -14.79 -2.26 36.27
N LYS A 52 -16.11 -2.48 36.19
CA LYS A 52 -17.06 -2.37 37.29
C LYS A 52 -18.32 -3.21 37.00
N SER A 53 -18.58 -4.21 37.84
CA SER A 53 -19.69 -5.17 37.70
C SER A 53 -20.62 -5.10 38.91
N SER A 54 -21.43 -4.05 38.99
CA SER A 54 -22.42 -3.88 40.07
C SER A 54 -23.41 -5.05 40.07
N GLY A 55 -23.60 -5.69 41.23
CA GLY A 55 -24.45 -6.88 41.38
C GLY A 55 -23.95 -8.09 40.58
N ASP A 56 -22.63 -8.19 40.38
CA ASP A 56 -21.95 -9.20 39.54
C ASP A 56 -22.48 -9.33 38.10
N LEU A 57 -23.26 -8.34 37.63
CA LEU A 57 -23.84 -8.32 36.29
C LEU A 57 -22.93 -7.58 35.32
N ARG A 58 -22.67 -8.20 34.16
CA ARG A 58 -21.98 -7.59 33.02
C ARG A 58 -22.86 -7.56 31.78
N LEU A 59 -22.89 -6.41 31.13
CA LEU A 59 -23.69 -6.15 29.93
C LEU A 59 -22.82 -5.96 28.67
N ASP A 60 -21.49 -5.94 28.82
CA ASP A 60 -20.49 -5.81 27.74
C ASP A 60 -20.11 -7.15 27.09
N SER A 61 -20.77 -8.22 27.48
CA SER A 61 -20.47 -9.59 27.13
C SER A 61 -21.76 -10.38 27.01
N PHE A 62 -22.04 -10.89 25.80
CA PHE A 62 -23.24 -11.69 25.53
C PHE A 62 -23.39 -12.88 26.46
N ALA A 63 -22.26 -13.50 26.77
CA ALA A 63 -22.13 -14.60 27.70
C ALA A 63 -22.59 -14.26 29.12
N ASP A 64 -22.22 -13.08 29.64
CA ASP A 64 -22.59 -12.66 30.99
C ASP A 64 -24.05 -12.18 31.03
N LEU A 65 -24.54 -11.61 29.94
CA LEU A 65 -25.95 -11.32 29.68
C LEU A 65 -26.83 -12.60 29.75
N MET A 66 -26.35 -13.72 29.20
CA MET A 66 -27.04 -15.02 29.32
C MET A 66 -26.97 -15.61 30.73
N HIS A 67 -25.98 -15.23 31.53
CA HIS A 67 -25.78 -15.78 32.88
C HIS A 67 -26.53 -15.00 33.96
N GLY A 68 -26.68 -13.69 33.80
CA GLY A 68 -27.17 -12.80 34.85
C GLY A 68 -26.10 -12.40 35.86
N GLY A 69 -26.51 -11.65 36.88
CA GLY A 69 -25.66 -11.23 38.00
C GLY A 69 -25.91 -12.08 39.26
N GLU A 70 -25.87 -11.45 40.43
CA GLU A 70 -26.16 -12.07 41.74
C GLU A 70 -27.55 -12.75 41.81
N SER A 71 -28.49 -12.35 40.95
CA SER A 71 -29.83 -12.95 40.89
C SER A 71 -29.81 -14.42 40.43
N GLY A 72 -28.78 -14.84 39.70
CA GLY A 72 -28.68 -16.20 39.14
C GLY A 72 -29.62 -16.50 37.95
N GLU A 73 -30.44 -15.54 37.55
CA GLU A 73 -31.35 -15.61 36.41
C GLU A 73 -30.76 -14.84 35.21
N PRO A 74 -30.92 -15.32 33.96
CA PRO A 74 -30.41 -14.63 32.77
C PRO A 74 -30.85 -13.17 32.69
N ALA A 75 -29.91 -12.26 32.42
CA ALA A 75 -30.25 -10.86 32.20
C ALA A 75 -31.09 -10.69 30.92
N ILE A 76 -30.84 -11.51 29.90
CA ILE A 76 -31.70 -11.59 28.72
C ILE A 76 -31.95 -13.03 28.31
N VAL A 77 -33.14 -13.27 27.77
CA VAL A 77 -33.56 -14.53 27.17
C VAL A 77 -33.83 -14.27 25.68
N PRO A 78 -32.96 -14.73 24.75
CA PRO A 78 -33.08 -14.43 23.33
C PRO A 78 -34.46 -14.80 22.76
N GLY A 79 -35.09 -13.87 22.05
CA GLY A 79 -36.41 -14.02 21.47
C GLY A 79 -37.57 -13.80 22.45
N LYS A 80 -37.30 -13.57 23.74
CA LYS A 80 -38.32 -13.45 24.79
C LYS A 80 -38.08 -12.23 25.70
N PRO A 81 -38.47 -11.02 25.25
CA PRO A 81 -38.31 -9.81 26.06
C PRO A 81 -39.01 -9.89 27.41
N ASP A 82 -40.21 -10.48 27.47
CA ASP A 82 -41.01 -10.58 28.69
C ASP A 82 -40.46 -11.58 29.72
N GLU A 83 -39.49 -12.42 29.33
CA GLU A 83 -38.75 -13.31 30.23
C GLU A 83 -37.34 -12.76 30.56
N SER A 84 -37.02 -11.54 30.10
CA SER A 84 -35.67 -10.96 30.19
C SER A 84 -35.58 -9.91 31.29
N MET A 85 -34.86 -10.22 32.37
CA MET A 85 -34.71 -9.36 33.54
C MET A 85 -34.14 -7.96 33.23
N LEU A 86 -33.29 -7.83 32.20
CA LEU A 86 -32.80 -6.55 31.70
C LEU A 86 -33.94 -5.66 31.19
N ILE A 87 -34.90 -6.23 30.48
CA ILE A 87 -36.05 -5.49 29.92
C ILE A 87 -36.97 -5.05 31.05
N ASP A 88 -37.23 -5.92 32.03
CA ASP A 88 -38.00 -5.56 33.23
C ASP A 88 -37.31 -4.44 34.03
N ALA A 89 -35.98 -4.52 34.17
CA ALA A 89 -35.20 -3.56 34.93
C ALA A 89 -35.13 -2.18 34.26
N VAL A 90 -34.99 -2.10 32.93
CA VAL A 90 -35.02 -0.80 32.22
C VAL A 90 -36.43 -0.21 32.13
N ASN A 91 -37.47 -1.05 32.29
CA ASN A 91 -38.85 -0.60 32.42
C ASN A 91 -39.24 -0.17 33.84
N TYR A 92 -38.36 -0.40 34.84
CA TYR A 92 -38.61 -0.14 36.26
C TYR A 92 -39.78 -0.98 36.81
N GLU A 93 -39.93 -2.21 36.34
CA GLU A 93 -40.98 -3.12 36.79
C GLU A 93 -40.55 -3.99 37.97
N SER A 94 -39.26 -4.36 38.02
CA SER A 94 -38.67 -5.19 39.09
C SER A 94 -37.55 -4.47 39.84
N LEU A 95 -36.53 -4.00 39.12
CA LEU A 95 -35.42 -3.18 39.61
C LEU A 95 -35.39 -1.87 38.82
N GLU A 96 -34.94 -0.78 39.43
CA GLU A 96 -34.83 0.52 38.76
C GLU A 96 -33.40 0.72 38.22
N MET A 97 -33.17 0.37 36.95
CA MET A 97 -31.87 0.49 36.30
C MET A 97 -31.97 1.22 34.96
N PRO A 98 -31.13 2.24 34.65
CA PRO A 98 -30.11 2.83 35.50
C PRO A 98 -30.71 3.60 36.70
N PRO A 99 -30.10 3.60 37.89
CA PRO A 99 -30.72 4.14 39.11
C PRO A 99 -30.91 5.67 39.10
N ASP A 100 -30.12 6.41 38.33
CA ASP A 100 -30.15 7.87 38.31
C ASP A 100 -31.22 8.45 37.37
N GLU A 101 -31.52 7.75 36.26
CA GLU A 101 -32.48 8.20 35.26
C GLU A 101 -32.97 7.03 34.40
N LYS A 102 -34.30 6.90 34.27
CA LYS A 102 -34.91 5.88 33.41
C LYS A 102 -34.55 6.14 31.95
N LEU A 103 -34.26 5.09 31.20
CA LEU A 103 -34.00 5.19 29.76
C LEU A 103 -35.23 5.77 29.03
N SER A 104 -35.00 6.49 27.93
CA SER A 104 -36.10 6.99 27.11
C SER A 104 -36.86 5.83 26.45
N ASP A 105 -38.15 6.02 26.14
CA ASP A 105 -39.00 5.00 25.51
C ASP A 105 -38.37 4.42 24.23
N ARG A 106 -37.64 5.26 23.48
CA ARG A 106 -36.90 4.83 22.28
C ARG A 106 -35.71 3.92 22.61
N GLU A 107 -34.94 4.24 23.66
CA GLU A 107 -33.81 3.42 24.11
C GLU A 107 -34.33 2.07 24.64
N ILE A 108 -35.42 2.07 25.41
CA ILE A 108 -36.07 0.84 25.88
C ILE A 108 -36.56 0.00 24.69
N GLN A 109 -37.29 0.59 23.74
CA GLN A 109 -37.73 -0.12 22.53
C GLN A 109 -36.56 -0.69 21.72
N THR A 110 -35.41 -0.03 21.71
CA THR A 110 -34.21 -0.54 21.02
C THR A 110 -33.69 -1.81 21.68
N LEU A 111 -33.60 -1.86 23.01
CA LEU A 111 -33.22 -3.05 23.77
C LEU A 111 -34.27 -4.16 23.67
N THR A 112 -35.55 -3.82 23.81
CA THR A 112 -36.67 -4.78 23.66
C THR A 112 -36.68 -5.41 22.27
N ARG A 113 -36.49 -4.60 21.21
CA ARG A 113 -36.38 -5.09 19.84
C ARG A 113 -35.17 -5.98 19.65
N TRP A 114 -34.03 -5.61 20.22
CA TRP A 114 -32.82 -6.44 20.15
C TRP A 114 -33.06 -7.82 20.77
N VAL A 115 -33.65 -7.88 21.96
CA VAL A 115 -33.99 -9.16 22.59
C VAL A 115 -35.01 -9.93 21.76
N SER A 116 -36.04 -9.27 21.23
CA SER A 116 -37.12 -9.95 20.48
C SER A 116 -36.67 -10.59 19.16
N ILE A 117 -35.64 -10.04 18.51
CA ILE A 117 -35.05 -10.62 17.28
C ILE A 117 -33.97 -11.67 17.56
N GLY A 118 -33.91 -12.20 18.78
CA GLY A 118 -32.96 -13.25 19.17
C GLY A 118 -31.65 -12.74 19.76
N ALA A 119 -31.61 -11.50 20.24
CA ALA A 119 -30.44 -10.86 20.83
C ALA A 119 -29.15 -11.05 20.00
N PRO A 120 -29.17 -10.76 18.67
CA PRO A 120 -28.05 -11.02 17.78
C PRO A 120 -26.77 -10.34 18.29
N TRP A 121 -25.69 -11.11 18.39
CA TRP A 121 -24.36 -10.65 18.79
C TRP A 121 -23.32 -11.17 17.79
N PRO A 122 -22.85 -10.33 16.85
CA PRO A 122 -21.96 -10.78 15.77
C PRO A 122 -20.67 -11.44 16.30
N GLY A 123 -20.31 -12.59 15.71
CA GLY A 123 -19.08 -13.32 16.04
C GLY A 123 -19.14 -14.22 17.29
N VAL A 124 -20.34 -14.49 17.83
CA VAL A 124 -20.53 -15.39 18.99
C VAL A 124 -21.67 -16.36 18.68
N ASP A 125 -21.43 -17.67 18.81
CA ASP A 125 -22.54 -18.64 18.91
C ASP A 125 -23.25 -18.42 20.26
N PRO A 126 -24.54 -18.02 20.27
CA PRO A 126 -25.27 -17.76 21.50
C PRO A 126 -25.46 -19.01 22.38
N ASN A 127 -25.20 -20.21 21.85
CA ASN A 127 -25.24 -21.48 22.56
C ASN A 127 -23.85 -21.99 22.99
N ALA A 128 -22.76 -21.26 22.71
CA ALA A 128 -21.42 -21.69 23.08
C ALA A 128 -21.27 -21.78 24.61
N PRO A 129 -20.94 -22.96 25.17
CA PRO A 129 -20.79 -23.11 26.60
C PRO A 129 -19.58 -22.31 27.12
N LEU A 130 -19.79 -21.48 28.14
CA LEU A 130 -18.71 -20.75 28.79
C LEU A 130 -17.78 -21.69 29.58
N ARG A 131 -16.48 -21.60 29.33
CA ARG A 131 -15.47 -22.40 30.03
C ARG A 131 -15.15 -21.78 31.40
N LYS A 132 -15.84 -22.23 32.47
CA LYS A 132 -15.50 -21.89 33.88
C LYS A 132 -14.39 -22.79 34.48
N ARG A 133 -13.82 -23.73 33.72
CA ARG A 133 -13.10 -24.89 34.27
C ARG A 133 -11.57 -24.76 34.14
N GLU A 134 -10.86 -25.01 35.25
CA GLU A 134 -9.38 -25.01 35.30
C GLU A 134 -8.74 -26.28 34.71
N ARG A 135 -9.53 -27.32 34.42
CA ARG A 135 -9.03 -28.63 33.94
C ARG A 135 -9.70 -29.03 32.63
N PHE A 136 -8.99 -29.82 31.84
CA PHE A 136 -9.51 -30.42 30.61
C PHE A 136 -10.41 -31.61 30.90
N ASP A 137 -11.57 -31.68 30.26
CA ASP A 137 -12.47 -32.83 30.28
C ASP A 137 -12.45 -33.62 28.94
N ASP A 138 -13.31 -34.63 28.80
CA ASP A 138 -13.35 -35.48 27.61
C ASP A 138 -13.85 -34.72 26.37
N ASN A 139 -14.71 -33.71 26.53
CA ASN A 139 -15.18 -32.89 25.42
C ASN A 139 -14.05 -31.98 24.92
N ASP A 140 -13.27 -31.39 25.82
CA ASP A 140 -12.07 -30.65 25.46
C ASP A 140 -11.11 -31.51 24.64
N ARG A 141 -10.89 -32.75 25.08
CA ARG A 141 -10.02 -33.72 24.39
C ARG A 141 -10.58 -34.22 23.08
N ALA A 142 -11.87 -34.02 22.82
CA ALA A 142 -12.53 -34.34 21.55
C ALA A 142 -12.50 -33.17 20.56
N TRP A 143 -11.87 -32.02 20.90
CA TRP A 143 -11.73 -30.89 19.99
C TRP A 143 -11.04 -31.33 18.69
N TRP A 144 -11.73 -31.10 17.56
CA TRP A 144 -11.36 -31.63 16.25
C TRP A 144 -9.94 -31.24 15.82
N ALA A 145 -9.52 -30.00 16.11
CA ALA A 145 -8.27 -29.43 15.60
C ALA A 145 -7.03 -30.08 16.21
N ILE A 146 -7.14 -30.59 17.43
CA ILE A 146 -6.03 -31.25 18.15
C ILE A 146 -6.02 -32.77 17.96
N GLN A 147 -7.03 -33.33 17.27
CA GLN A 147 -7.03 -34.77 16.99
C GLN A 147 -5.85 -35.12 16.08
N PRO A 148 -5.19 -36.28 16.30
CA PRO A 148 -4.11 -36.73 15.43
C PRO A 148 -4.53 -36.69 13.97
N LEU A 149 -3.58 -36.32 13.11
CA LEU A 149 -3.83 -36.26 11.67
C LEU A 149 -4.01 -37.69 11.14
N THR A 150 -5.19 -38.00 10.60
CA THR A 150 -5.47 -39.30 9.97
C THR A 150 -5.72 -39.10 8.49
N ARG A 151 -5.42 -40.12 7.65
CA ARG A 151 -5.71 -40.06 6.21
C ARG A 151 -7.09 -40.67 5.96
N PRO A 152 -8.14 -39.87 5.71
CA PRO A 152 -9.49 -40.39 5.59
C PRO A 152 -9.64 -41.22 4.32
N GLN A 153 -10.55 -42.19 4.35
CA GLN A 153 -10.89 -42.95 3.16
C GLN A 153 -11.68 -42.05 2.18
N VAL A 154 -11.21 -41.97 0.94
CA VAL A 154 -11.92 -41.22 -0.11
C VAL A 154 -13.32 -41.83 -0.34
N PRO A 155 -14.41 -41.03 -0.29
CA PRO A 155 -15.76 -41.51 -0.50
C PRO A 155 -15.93 -42.20 -1.85
N ARG A 156 -16.72 -43.29 -1.88
CA ARG A 156 -17.04 -44.02 -3.12
C ARG A 156 -18.31 -43.48 -3.80
N ILE A 157 -18.54 -42.17 -3.69
CA ILE A 157 -19.64 -41.50 -4.38
C ILE A 157 -19.08 -40.96 -5.69
N ALA A 158 -19.50 -41.57 -6.79
CA ALA A 158 -19.11 -41.17 -8.13
C ALA A 158 -20.35 -40.66 -8.86
N ARG A 159 -20.38 -39.35 -9.15
CA ARG A 159 -21.22 -38.85 -10.24
C ARG A 159 -20.46 -39.14 -11.53
N SER A 160 -20.89 -40.17 -12.25
CA SER A 160 -20.30 -40.58 -13.55
C SER A 160 -20.02 -39.35 -14.42
N GLY A 161 -18.75 -39.06 -14.66
CA GLY A 161 -18.29 -38.00 -15.56
C GLY A 161 -18.03 -36.61 -14.94
N TRP A 162 -18.22 -36.40 -13.63
CA TRP A 162 -17.83 -35.12 -12.98
C TRP A 162 -16.61 -35.27 -12.06
N THR A 163 -16.53 -36.32 -11.25
CA THR A 163 -15.43 -36.51 -10.29
C THR A 163 -14.12 -36.85 -11.01
N ILE A 164 -13.13 -35.94 -11.00
CA ILE A 164 -11.82 -36.12 -11.66
C ILE A 164 -10.79 -36.67 -10.69
N ASN A 165 -10.75 -36.13 -9.46
CA ASN A 165 -9.77 -36.51 -8.45
C ASN A 165 -10.41 -36.67 -7.05
N PRO A 166 -9.67 -37.13 -6.02
CA PRO A 166 -10.21 -37.36 -4.68
C PRO A 166 -10.91 -36.17 -4.03
N ILE A 167 -10.51 -34.92 -4.31
CA ILE A 167 -11.17 -33.71 -3.78
C ILE A 167 -12.63 -33.71 -4.21
N ASP A 168 -12.89 -33.99 -5.48
CA ASP A 168 -14.24 -34.00 -6.05
C ASP A 168 -15.14 -35.06 -5.40
N HIS A 169 -14.57 -36.17 -4.91
CA HIS A 169 -15.33 -37.19 -4.20
C HIS A 169 -15.80 -36.72 -2.82
N PHE A 170 -14.97 -35.98 -2.08
CA PHE A 170 -15.37 -35.41 -0.80
C PHE A 170 -16.41 -34.29 -0.96
N ILE A 171 -16.22 -33.43 -1.97
CA ILE A 171 -17.18 -32.37 -2.29
C ILE A 171 -18.51 -32.97 -2.75
N ALA A 172 -18.48 -33.96 -3.66
CA ALA A 172 -19.69 -34.64 -4.13
C ALA A 172 -20.47 -35.32 -2.99
N ASP A 173 -19.78 -35.92 -2.02
CA ASP A 173 -20.42 -36.57 -0.88
C ASP A 173 -21.28 -35.61 -0.06
N ARG A 174 -20.72 -34.45 0.32
CA ARG A 174 -21.46 -33.41 1.06
C ARG A 174 -22.52 -32.72 0.19
N MET A 175 -22.17 -32.32 -1.02
CA MET A 175 -23.06 -31.61 -1.94
C MET A 175 -24.31 -32.45 -2.27
N LEU A 176 -24.15 -33.72 -2.66
CA LEU A 176 -25.27 -34.59 -3.03
C LEU A 176 -26.14 -34.96 -1.83
N SER A 177 -25.53 -35.16 -0.66
CA SER A 177 -26.27 -35.46 0.58
C SER A 177 -27.18 -34.31 1.01
N ASN A 178 -26.88 -33.08 0.59
CA ASN A 178 -27.71 -31.89 0.83
C ASN A 178 -28.66 -31.57 -0.34
N GLY A 179 -28.85 -32.49 -1.30
CA GLY A 179 -29.78 -32.30 -2.42
C GLY A 179 -29.32 -31.31 -3.49
N LEU A 180 -28.03 -30.98 -3.52
CA LEU A 180 -27.41 -30.08 -4.49
C LEU A 180 -26.77 -30.87 -5.65
N SER A 181 -26.40 -30.18 -6.71
CA SER A 181 -25.64 -30.73 -7.83
C SER A 181 -24.56 -29.76 -8.31
N PRO A 182 -23.47 -30.25 -8.91
CA PRO A 182 -22.40 -29.38 -9.38
C PRO A 182 -22.82 -28.59 -10.62
N ALA A 183 -22.27 -27.39 -10.74
CA ALA A 183 -22.34 -26.60 -11.95
C ALA A 183 -21.58 -27.28 -13.10
N ARG A 184 -21.93 -26.87 -14.32
CA ARG A 184 -21.15 -27.24 -15.50
C ARG A 184 -19.72 -26.71 -15.38
N GLU A 185 -18.81 -27.29 -16.14
CA GLU A 185 -17.47 -26.73 -16.27
C GLU A 185 -17.53 -25.31 -16.87
N ALA A 186 -16.67 -24.43 -16.38
CA ALA A 186 -16.45 -23.11 -16.95
C ALA A 186 -15.87 -23.23 -18.37
N THR A 187 -16.10 -22.21 -19.19
CA THR A 187 -15.53 -22.16 -20.55
C THR A 187 -14.01 -22.02 -20.50
N LYS A 188 -13.30 -22.45 -21.56
CA LYS A 188 -11.83 -22.28 -21.64
C LYS A 188 -11.40 -20.82 -21.39
N THR A 189 -12.18 -19.85 -21.87
CA THR A 189 -11.92 -18.41 -21.70
C THR A 189 -12.05 -17.95 -20.24
N GLU A 190 -13.06 -18.44 -19.52
CA GLU A 190 -13.20 -18.18 -18.08
C GLU A 190 -12.04 -18.82 -17.31
N LEU A 191 -11.74 -20.09 -17.60
CA LEU A 191 -10.69 -20.86 -16.93
C LEU A 191 -9.29 -20.26 -17.10
N VAL A 192 -8.91 -19.82 -18.31
CA VAL A 192 -7.58 -19.22 -18.52
C VAL A 192 -7.44 -17.90 -17.77
N ARG A 193 -8.48 -17.05 -17.77
CA ARG A 193 -8.45 -15.79 -17.02
C ARG A 193 -8.35 -16.06 -15.52
N ARG A 194 -9.18 -16.97 -15.00
CA ARG A 194 -9.19 -17.38 -13.59
C ARG A 194 -7.84 -17.93 -13.15
N LEU A 195 -7.29 -18.90 -13.87
CA LEU A 195 -6.00 -19.52 -13.55
C LEU A 195 -4.86 -18.50 -13.50
N TYR A 196 -4.77 -17.59 -14.47
CA TYR A 196 -3.72 -16.58 -14.47
C TYR A 196 -3.83 -15.64 -13.27
N LEU A 197 -5.05 -15.18 -12.95
CA LEU A 197 -5.28 -14.28 -11.82
C LEU A 197 -5.07 -14.97 -10.47
N ASP A 198 -5.54 -16.20 -10.30
CA ASP A 198 -5.43 -16.96 -9.04
C ASP A 198 -4.00 -17.46 -8.78
N VAL A 199 -3.29 -17.89 -9.84
CA VAL A 199 -1.94 -18.45 -9.67
C VAL A 199 -0.88 -17.36 -9.69
N THR A 200 -0.99 -16.38 -10.59
CA THR A 200 0.06 -15.38 -10.80
C THR A 200 -0.29 -13.97 -10.32
N GLY A 201 -1.56 -13.71 -10.00
CA GLY A 201 -2.05 -12.38 -9.64
C GLY A 201 -2.10 -11.40 -10.82
N LEU A 202 -1.96 -11.87 -12.06
CA LEU A 202 -1.92 -11.05 -13.28
C LEU A 202 -2.90 -11.63 -14.31
N PRO A 203 -3.53 -10.80 -15.16
CA PRO A 203 -4.36 -11.28 -16.25
C PRO A 203 -3.49 -11.88 -17.37
N PRO A 204 -4.00 -12.85 -18.16
CA PRO A 204 -3.28 -13.39 -19.31
C PRO A 204 -3.14 -12.34 -20.42
N THR A 205 -2.07 -12.44 -21.21
CA THR A 205 -1.96 -11.68 -22.46
C THR A 205 -2.88 -12.26 -23.55
N PRO A 206 -3.27 -11.47 -24.57
CA PRO A 206 -4.05 -11.99 -25.70
C PRO A 206 -3.43 -13.21 -26.38
N ASP A 207 -2.10 -13.24 -26.51
CA ASP A 207 -1.38 -14.36 -27.11
C ASP A 207 -1.45 -15.62 -26.24
N GLN A 208 -1.36 -15.46 -24.92
CA GLN A 208 -1.51 -16.58 -23.96
C GLN A 208 -2.92 -17.16 -23.98
N VAL A 209 -3.94 -16.31 -24.09
CA VAL A 209 -5.32 -16.80 -24.25
C VAL A 209 -5.46 -17.57 -25.56
N THR A 210 -5.01 -16.99 -26.68
CA THR A 210 -5.08 -17.62 -28.00
C THR A 210 -4.40 -18.99 -27.99
N ALA A 211 -3.18 -19.07 -27.47
CA ALA A 211 -2.42 -20.31 -27.36
C ALA A 211 -3.17 -21.41 -26.57
N PHE A 212 -3.86 -21.05 -25.48
CA PHE A 212 -4.63 -22.01 -24.69
C PHE A 212 -5.95 -22.44 -25.37
N LEU A 213 -6.61 -21.52 -26.06
CA LEU A 213 -7.84 -21.81 -26.79
C LEU A 213 -7.57 -22.76 -27.97
N GLU A 214 -6.47 -22.54 -28.69
CA GLU A 214 -6.01 -23.34 -29.83
C GLU A 214 -5.36 -24.68 -29.42
N ASP A 215 -5.01 -24.87 -28.15
CA ASP A 215 -4.48 -26.16 -27.67
C ASP A 215 -5.60 -27.22 -27.60
N GLU A 216 -5.58 -28.15 -28.56
CA GLU A 216 -6.47 -29.31 -28.64
C GLU A 216 -5.93 -30.55 -27.91
N SER A 217 -4.76 -30.47 -27.26
CA SER A 217 -4.20 -31.60 -26.54
C SER A 217 -5.07 -31.98 -25.34
N PRO A 218 -5.24 -33.30 -25.06
CA PRO A 218 -6.10 -33.77 -23.97
C PRO A 218 -5.61 -33.34 -22.58
N ASP A 219 -4.35 -32.92 -22.46
CA ASP A 219 -3.67 -32.45 -21.26
C ASP A 219 -3.34 -30.93 -21.31
N GLY A 220 -3.98 -30.16 -22.20
CA GLY A 220 -3.71 -28.73 -22.36
C GLY A 220 -3.99 -27.89 -21.10
N TYR A 221 -5.01 -28.26 -20.32
CA TYR A 221 -5.32 -27.61 -19.04
C TYR A 221 -4.22 -27.88 -17.99
N GLU A 222 -3.80 -29.13 -17.87
CA GLU A 222 -2.72 -29.58 -16.98
C GLU A 222 -1.41 -28.87 -17.31
N LYS A 223 -1.05 -28.79 -18.60
CA LYS A 223 0.14 -28.04 -19.06
C LYS A 223 0.07 -26.57 -18.68
N LEU A 224 -1.09 -25.93 -18.82
CA LEU A 224 -1.27 -24.54 -18.41
C LEU A 224 -1.05 -24.38 -16.90
N VAL A 225 -1.71 -25.20 -16.08
CA VAL A 225 -1.54 -25.20 -14.61
C VAL A 225 -0.07 -25.37 -14.23
N ASP A 226 0.61 -26.35 -14.81
CA ASP A 226 2.03 -26.63 -14.53
C ASP A 226 2.91 -25.44 -14.93
N SER A 227 2.67 -24.85 -16.11
CA SER A 227 3.43 -23.67 -16.56
C SER A 227 3.25 -22.45 -15.66
N LEU A 228 2.05 -22.25 -15.10
CA LEU A 228 1.76 -21.12 -14.22
C LEU A 228 2.39 -21.29 -12.84
N LEU A 229 2.33 -22.51 -12.28
CA LEU A 229 2.99 -22.86 -11.03
C LEU A 229 4.53 -22.79 -11.14
N ASP A 230 5.10 -23.08 -12.31
CA ASP A 230 6.53 -22.92 -12.59
C ASP A 230 6.95 -21.49 -12.93
N SER A 231 5.98 -20.60 -13.17
CA SER A 231 6.25 -19.21 -13.47
C SER A 231 6.75 -18.44 -12.24
N LYS A 232 7.55 -17.39 -12.46
CA LYS A 232 7.96 -16.47 -11.37
C LYS A 232 6.78 -15.72 -10.75
N GLY A 233 5.69 -15.57 -11.51
CA GLY A 233 4.49 -14.87 -11.07
C GLY A 233 3.81 -15.57 -9.90
N TYR A 234 3.93 -16.90 -9.82
CA TYR A 234 3.42 -17.70 -8.71
C TYR A 234 4.00 -17.27 -7.36
N GLY A 235 5.32 -17.29 -7.20
CA GLY A 235 5.95 -16.96 -5.92
C GLY A 235 5.72 -15.51 -5.51
N GLU A 236 5.59 -14.59 -6.47
CA GLU A 236 5.22 -13.19 -6.19
C GLU A 236 3.78 -13.05 -5.69
N HIS A 237 2.83 -13.81 -6.24
CA HIS A 237 1.44 -13.78 -5.80
C HIS A 237 1.25 -14.51 -4.45
N ALA A 238 1.74 -15.74 -4.33
CA ALA A 238 1.68 -16.53 -3.11
C ALA A 238 2.39 -15.83 -1.94
N ALA A 239 3.52 -15.15 -2.18
CA ALA A 239 4.21 -14.40 -1.15
C ALA A 239 3.36 -13.27 -0.59
N ARG A 240 2.53 -12.62 -1.41
CA ARG A 240 1.68 -11.50 -0.94
C ARG A 240 0.74 -11.95 0.17
N GLN A 241 0.13 -13.13 0.04
CA GLN A 241 -0.74 -13.71 1.05
C GLN A 241 0.04 -14.04 2.34
N TRP A 242 1.24 -14.62 2.22
CA TRP A 242 2.11 -14.87 3.37
C TRP A 242 2.52 -13.57 4.10
N LEU A 243 2.80 -12.52 3.34
CA LEU A 243 3.24 -11.23 3.88
C LEU A 243 2.15 -10.52 4.70
N ASP A 244 0.88 -10.82 4.44
CA ASP A 244 -0.25 -10.33 5.24
C ASP A 244 -0.27 -11.00 6.63
N LEU A 245 -0.05 -12.32 6.66
CA LEU A 245 -0.02 -13.11 7.90
C LEU A 245 1.08 -12.64 8.84
N VAL A 246 2.25 -12.30 8.30
CA VAL A 246 3.44 -11.93 9.07
C VAL A 246 3.59 -10.42 9.24
N ARG A 247 2.54 -9.64 8.94
CA ARG A 247 2.50 -8.18 9.13
C ARG A 247 3.65 -7.46 8.42
N TYR A 248 4.04 -7.93 7.25
CA TYR A 248 5.17 -7.35 6.54
C TYR A 248 4.95 -5.85 6.29
N ALA A 249 5.93 -5.05 6.69
CA ALA A 249 6.00 -3.63 6.36
C ALA A 249 7.46 -3.23 6.15
N ASP A 250 7.65 -2.24 5.28
CA ASP A 250 8.92 -1.53 5.13
C ASP A 250 9.05 -0.40 6.17
N SER A 251 8.22 -0.38 7.22
CA SER A 251 8.24 0.66 8.25
C SER A 251 7.91 0.16 9.66
N ASP A 252 8.29 0.95 10.65
CA ASP A 252 8.18 0.66 12.08
C ASP A 252 6.74 0.76 12.64
N GLY A 253 5.90 1.62 12.07
CA GLY A 253 4.56 1.96 12.57
C GLY A 253 4.53 3.05 13.64
N TYR A 254 3.39 3.16 14.33
CA TYR A 254 3.06 4.26 15.27
C TYR A 254 3.33 5.64 14.66
N ARG A 255 3.47 6.70 15.44
CA ARG A 255 3.48 8.07 14.92
C ARG A 255 4.72 8.39 14.07
N ALA A 256 5.89 7.86 14.44
CA ALA A 256 7.13 8.13 13.72
C ALA A 256 7.30 7.35 12.40
N ASP A 257 6.72 6.15 12.31
CA ASP A 257 6.70 5.24 11.15
C ASP A 257 8.03 5.14 10.37
N GLY A 258 9.13 4.90 11.10
CA GLY A 258 10.48 4.87 10.54
C GLY A 258 10.68 3.81 9.45
N PHE A 259 11.27 4.19 8.32
CA PHE A 259 11.53 3.26 7.20
C PHE A 259 12.61 2.21 7.53
N ARG A 260 12.35 0.96 7.14
CA ARG A 260 13.20 -0.23 7.31
C ARG A 260 13.88 -0.59 5.98
N PRO A 261 15.06 -0.04 5.65
CA PRO A 261 15.67 -0.17 4.32
C PRO A 261 16.09 -1.59 3.92
N GLN A 262 16.12 -2.54 4.86
CA GLN A 262 16.49 -3.95 4.61
C GLN A 262 15.32 -4.93 4.71
N ALA A 263 14.10 -4.48 5.02
CA ALA A 263 12.93 -5.35 5.17
C ALA A 263 12.63 -6.18 3.91
N TRP A 264 12.80 -5.57 2.74
CA TRP A 264 12.60 -6.19 1.43
C TRP A 264 13.36 -7.51 1.20
N ARG A 265 14.46 -7.77 1.93
CA ARG A 265 15.20 -9.02 1.80
C ARG A 265 14.40 -10.21 2.28
N TYR A 266 13.61 -10.03 3.34
CA TYR A 266 12.70 -11.04 3.85
C TYR A 266 11.57 -11.30 2.83
N ARG A 267 10.97 -10.24 2.27
CA ARG A 267 9.99 -10.36 1.18
C ARG A 267 10.53 -11.18 0.01
N ASP A 268 11.73 -10.86 -0.46
CA ASP A 268 12.34 -11.57 -1.58
C ASP A 268 12.70 -13.02 -1.24
N TYR A 269 13.06 -13.29 0.03
CA TYR A 269 13.27 -14.65 0.53
C TYR A 269 11.97 -15.47 0.45
N VAL A 270 10.83 -14.90 0.85
CA VAL A 270 9.51 -15.56 0.77
C VAL A 270 9.16 -15.85 -0.71
N VAL A 271 9.30 -14.85 -1.59
CA VAL A 271 9.05 -15.00 -3.03
C VAL A 271 9.91 -16.12 -3.63
N ARG A 272 11.21 -16.17 -3.31
CA ARG A 272 12.10 -17.25 -3.78
C ARG A 272 11.72 -18.61 -3.21
N SER A 273 11.36 -18.67 -1.93
CA SER A 273 10.99 -19.92 -1.26
C SER A 273 9.78 -20.57 -1.92
N PHE A 274 8.74 -19.80 -2.26
CA PHE A 274 7.58 -20.33 -2.98
C PHE A 274 7.89 -20.66 -4.44
N ASN A 275 8.62 -19.80 -5.17
CA ASN A 275 9.00 -20.11 -6.56
C ASN A 275 9.80 -21.41 -6.68
N ASN A 276 10.68 -21.68 -5.71
CA ASN A 276 11.49 -22.89 -5.67
C ASN A 276 10.77 -24.10 -5.04
N ASP A 277 9.50 -23.95 -4.67
CA ASP A 277 8.71 -24.97 -3.95
C ASP A 277 9.44 -25.53 -2.74
N LYS A 278 10.03 -24.64 -1.93
CA LYS A 278 10.70 -25.01 -0.69
C LYS A 278 9.70 -25.79 0.19
N PRO A 279 10.07 -26.98 0.70
CA PRO A 279 9.22 -27.72 1.62
C PRO A 279 8.72 -26.82 2.76
N TYR A 280 7.42 -26.80 3.00
CA TYR A 280 6.81 -25.86 3.94
C TYR A 280 7.30 -26.07 5.38
N ASP A 281 7.59 -27.30 5.79
CA ASP A 281 8.25 -27.60 7.06
C ASP A 281 9.62 -26.92 7.19
N ARG A 282 10.46 -27.03 6.15
CA ARG A 282 11.75 -26.35 6.09
C ARG A 282 11.58 -24.84 6.13
N PHE A 283 10.60 -24.31 5.39
CA PHE A 283 10.27 -22.89 5.41
C PHE A 283 9.92 -22.42 6.83
N VAL A 284 9.02 -23.12 7.54
CA VAL A 284 8.65 -22.84 8.95
C VAL A 284 9.87 -22.88 9.87
N GLN A 285 10.73 -23.88 9.73
CA GLN A 285 11.96 -24.01 10.53
C GLN A 285 12.90 -22.83 10.33
N GLU A 286 13.07 -22.37 9.09
CA GLU A 286 13.89 -21.19 8.78
C GLU A 286 13.32 -19.90 9.40
N GLN A 287 11.99 -19.72 9.39
CA GLN A 287 11.33 -18.55 9.99
C GLN A 287 11.63 -18.38 11.49
N LEU A 288 11.68 -19.49 12.22
CA LEU A 288 11.79 -19.50 13.68
C LEU A 288 13.24 -19.68 14.16
N ALA A 289 14.01 -20.53 13.48
CA ALA A 289 15.30 -21.03 13.98
C ALA A 289 16.35 -21.19 12.86
N GLY A 290 16.29 -20.40 11.78
CA GLY A 290 17.20 -20.53 10.64
C GLY A 290 18.70 -20.46 10.98
N ASP A 291 19.10 -19.63 11.95
CA ASP A 291 20.48 -19.52 12.43
C ASP A 291 20.92 -20.73 13.26
N GLU A 292 20.00 -21.34 13.99
CA GLU A 292 20.27 -22.48 14.89
C GLU A 292 20.27 -23.81 14.15
N MET A 293 19.31 -24.00 13.25
CA MET A 293 19.11 -25.27 12.53
C MET A 293 19.97 -25.36 11.27
N PHE A 294 20.27 -24.22 10.63
CA PHE A 294 20.97 -24.17 9.35
C PHE A 294 22.14 -23.18 9.37
N PRO A 295 23.11 -23.37 10.28
CA PRO A 295 24.24 -22.46 10.40
C PRO A 295 25.04 -22.43 9.09
N GLY A 296 25.26 -21.22 8.56
CA GLY A 296 25.97 -21.00 7.30
C GLY A 296 25.08 -20.87 6.06
N ASP A 297 23.79 -21.22 6.16
CA ASP A 297 22.81 -20.89 5.13
C ASP A 297 22.37 -19.42 5.31
N LEU A 298 22.66 -18.59 4.31
CA LEU A 298 22.37 -17.17 4.38
C LEU A 298 20.88 -16.88 4.13
N ASP A 299 20.20 -17.67 3.30
CA ASP A 299 18.77 -17.50 3.06
C ASP A 299 17.98 -17.89 4.33
N ALA A 300 18.39 -18.96 5.02
CA ALA A 300 17.80 -19.34 6.32
C ALA A 300 17.96 -18.24 7.38
N GLN A 301 19.10 -17.54 7.41
CA GLN A 301 19.29 -16.44 8.34
C GLN A 301 18.50 -15.18 7.97
N VAL A 302 18.20 -14.96 6.68
CA VAL A 302 17.30 -13.88 6.21
C VAL A 302 15.84 -14.19 6.56
N ALA A 303 15.46 -15.47 6.59
CA ALA A 303 14.12 -15.92 7.00
C ALA A 303 13.74 -15.46 8.41
N LEU A 304 14.72 -15.35 9.31
CA LEU A 304 14.54 -14.80 10.67
C LEU A 304 14.03 -13.35 10.69
N GLY A 305 13.95 -12.68 9.53
CA GLY A 305 13.19 -11.44 9.37
C GLY A 305 11.71 -11.57 9.79
N TYR A 306 11.12 -12.77 9.78
CA TYR A 306 9.81 -13.04 10.38
C TYR A 306 9.74 -12.56 11.83
N LEU A 307 10.77 -12.88 12.62
CA LEU A 307 10.94 -12.42 13.99
C LEU A 307 11.48 -10.99 14.05
N ARG A 308 11.18 -10.11 13.09
CA ARG A 308 11.59 -8.69 13.07
C ARG A 308 10.48 -7.76 12.55
N HIS A 309 9.26 -8.27 12.31
CA HIS A 309 8.15 -7.49 11.74
C HIS A 309 7.19 -6.86 12.76
N TRP A 310 7.48 -6.98 14.07
CA TRP A 310 6.74 -6.26 15.12
C TRP A 310 6.68 -4.75 14.88
N VAL A 311 5.65 -4.12 15.44
CA VAL A 311 5.48 -2.67 15.44
C VAL A 311 6.36 -2.07 16.54
N TYR A 312 7.03 -0.96 16.25
CA TYR A 312 7.98 -0.34 17.16
C TYR A 312 7.96 1.18 17.00
N GLU A 313 8.25 1.93 18.07
CA GLU A 313 8.43 3.37 17.97
C GLU A 313 9.69 3.79 18.72
N TRP A 314 10.67 4.31 17.97
CA TRP A 314 12.02 4.53 18.49
C TRP A 314 12.10 5.60 19.59
N ASN A 315 11.12 6.50 19.69
CA ASN A 315 11.12 7.61 20.64
C ASN A 315 10.29 7.36 21.92
N ILE A 316 9.77 6.15 22.14
CA ILE A 316 9.11 5.77 23.41
C ILE A 316 10.15 5.62 24.53
N ARG A 317 9.82 6.09 25.74
CA ARG A 317 10.71 6.06 26.92
C ARG A 317 10.39 4.94 27.91
N ASP A 318 9.24 4.29 27.76
CA ASP A 318 8.88 3.09 28.52
C ASP A 318 9.43 1.84 27.80
N ALA A 319 10.74 1.60 28.00
CA ALA A 319 11.43 0.45 27.40
C ALA A 319 10.84 -0.91 27.85
N PRO A 320 10.48 -1.12 29.14
CA PRO A 320 9.86 -2.38 29.59
C PRO A 320 8.55 -2.69 28.87
N THR A 321 7.60 -1.75 28.82
CA THR A 321 6.31 -1.98 28.16
C THR A 321 6.50 -2.24 26.67
N GLN A 322 7.35 -1.46 26.01
CA GLN A 322 7.64 -1.65 24.59
C GLN A 322 8.27 -3.02 24.29
N TRP A 323 9.23 -3.47 25.12
CA TRP A 323 9.80 -4.81 24.95
C TRP A 323 8.78 -5.91 25.19
N ASN A 324 7.93 -5.76 26.20
CA ASN A 324 6.86 -6.69 26.48
C ASN A 324 5.89 -6.81 25.29
N THR A 325 5.50 -5.70 24.66
CA THR A 325 4.67 -5.68 23.44
C THR A 325 5.33 -6.41 22.27
N ILE A 326 6.65 -6.29 22.09
CA ILE A 326 7.37 -7.02 21.04
C ILE A 326 7.26 -8.53 21.26
N ILE A 327 7.49 -9.00 22.48
CA ILE A 327 7.43 -10.43 22.81
C ILE A 327 6.00 -10.98 22.70
N GLU A 328 5.00 -10.19 23.10
CA GLU A 328 3.58 -10.52 22.92
C GLU A 328 3.23 -10.64 21.44
N ASP A 329 3.62 -9.66 20.61
CA ASP A 329 3.42 -9.72 19.16
C ASP A 329 4.00 -11.01 18.56
N LEU A 330 5.25 -11.36 18.87
CA LEU A 330 5.87 -12.61 18.40
C LEU A 330 5.08 -13.86 18.82
N THR A 331 4.60 -13.88 20.06
CA THR A 331 3.83 -15.00 20.63
C THR A 331 2.50 -15.16 19.89
N ASP A 332 1.75 -14.05 19.77
CA ASP A 332 0.42 -14.01 19.16
C ASP A 332 0.50 -14.42 17.68
N THR A 333 1.46 -13.86 16.95
CA THR A 333 1.69 -14.21 15.53
C THR A 333 2.01 -15.67 15.31
N THR A 334 2.85 -16.24 16.16
CA THR A 334 3.31 -17.61 15.99
C THR A 334 2.14 -18.56 16.19
N ALA A 335 1.31 -18.29 17.19
CA ALA A 335 0.07 -19.02 17.44
C ALA A 335 -0.91 -18.90 16.25
N ASP A 336 -1.22 -17.68 15.82
CA ASP A 336 -2.16 -17.46 14.71
C ASP A 336 -1.66 -18.09 13.40
N VAL A 337 -0.38 -17.88 13.07
CA VAL A 337 0.18 -18.28 11.77
C VAL A 337 0.45 -19.77 11.68
N PHE A 338 1.04 -20.41 12.70
CA PHE A 338 1.46 -21.82 12.56
C PHE A 338 0.54 -22.81 13.26
N MET A 339 -0.22 -22.36 14.26
CA MET A 339 -1.12 -23.21 15.04
C MET A 339 -2.59 -22.97 14.70
N GLY A 340 -2.93 -21.78 14.17
CA GLY A 340 -4.33 -21.42 13.91
C GLY A 340 -5.14 -21.33 15.21
N LEU A 341 -4.53 -20.83 16.28
CA LEU A 341 -5.14 -20.74 17.61
C LEU A 341 -5.09 -19.29 18.11
N GLY A 342 -6.23 -18.74 18.50
CA GLY A 342 -6.35 -17.40 19.11
C GLY A 342 -5.81 -17.31 20.54
N LEU A 343 -4.54 -17.67 20.78
CA LEU A 343 -3.94 -17.69 22.12
C LEU A 343 -3.93 -16.32 22.82
N GLN A 344 -3.99 -15.21 22.09
CA GLN A 344 -3.98 -13.85 22.66
C GLN A 344 -5.06 -13.63 23.74
N CYS A 345 -6.23 -14.26 23.60
CA CYS A 345 -7.30 -14.18 24.59
C CYS A 345 -6.92 -14.86 25.91
N ALA A 346 -6.02 -15.85 25.87
CA ALA A 346 -5.50 -16.54 27.04
C ALA A 346 -4.42 -15.75 27.81
N LYS A 347 -4.01 -14.57 27.31
CA LYS A 347 -2.96 -13.75 27.94
C LYS A 347 -3.33 -13.28 29.35
N CYS A 348 -4.58 -12.84 29.54
CA CYS A 348 -5.03 -12.21 30.78
C CYS A 348 -5.72 -13.19 31.75
N HIS A 349 -6.37 -14.24 31.21
CA HIS A 349 -7.06 -15.30 31.94
C HIS A 349 -7.13 -16.56 31.05
N ASN A 350 -7.62 -17.70 31.55
CA ASN A 350 -7.84 -18.89 30.71
C ASN A 350 -8.80 -18.53 29.56
N HIS A 351 -8.58 -19.08 28.37
CA HIS A 351 -9.41 -18.76 27.22
C HIS A 351 -10.90 -19.03 27.50
N LYS A 352 -11.76 -18.09 27.09
CA LYS A 352 -13.18 -18.05 27.51
C LYS A 352 -14.00 -19.19 26.93
N PHE A 353 -13.65 -19.66 25.74
CA PHE A 353 -14.36 -20.69 24.99
C PHE A 353 -13.46 -21.92 24.79
N ASP A 354 -12.39 -21.74 24.03
CA ASP A 354 -11.44 -22.80 23.70
C ASP A 354 -10.73 -23.42 24.90
N PRO A 355 -10.30 -24.69 24.78
CA PRO A 355 -9.56 -25.38 25.83
C PRO A 355 -8.08 -24.97 25.87
N LEU A 356 -7.85 -23.68 26.11
CA LEU A 356 -6.53 -23.07 26.22
C LEU A 356 -6.40 -22.37 27.57
N LEU A 357 -5.38 -22.74 28.35
CA LEU A 357 -5.14 -22.15 29.66
C LEU A 357 -4.30 -20.88 29.53
N GLN A 358 -4.39 -19.98 30.52
CA GLN A 358 -3.49 -18.82 30.58
C GLN A 358 -2.02 -19.27 30.61
N GLN A 359 -1.75 -20.36 31.32
CA GLN A 359 -0.42 -20.94 31.37
C GLN A 359 0.11 -21.31 29.97
N ASP A 360 -0.75 -21.72 29.03
CA ASP A 360 -0.35 -22.09 27.67
C ASP A 360 0.19 -20.89 26.88
N TYR A 361 -0.40 -19.71 27.06
CA TYR A 361 0.11 -18.46 26.50
C TYR A 361 1.56 -18.19 26.94
N PHE A 362 1.82 -18.29 28.24
CA PHE A 362 3.14 -18.01 28.80
C PHE A 362 4.14 -19.13 28.50
N ARG A 363 3.70 -20.38 28.32
CA ARG A 363 4.53 -21.49 27.82
C ARG A 363 5.02 -21.22 26.40
N LEU A 364 4.15 -20.74 25.50
CA LEU A 364 4.54 -20.36 24.14
C LEU A 364 5.47 -19.14 24.16
N ARG A 365 5.10 -18.11 24.92
CA ARG A 365 5.90 -16.89 25.10
C ARG A 365 7.34 -17.19 25.57
N ALA A 366 7.50 -18.18 26.44
CA ALA A 366 8.80 -18.53 27.00
C ALA A 366 9.82 -19.01 25.94
N PHE A 367 9.37 -19.48 24.76
CA PHE A 367 10.28 -19.77 23.64
C PHE A 367 10.96 -18.51 23.10
N PHE A 368 10.29 -17.35 23.11
CA PHE A 368 10.80 -16.08 22.59
C PHE A 368 11.45 -15.19 23.65
N ALA A 369 11.32 -15.52 24.93
CA ALA A 369 11.89 -14.74 26.03
C ALA A 369 13.38 -14.36 25.86
N PRO A 370 14.30 -15.23 25.36
CA PRO A 370 15.71 -14.85 25.20
C PRO A 370 16.01 -14.08 23.91
N ILE A 371 15.03 -13.79 23.04
CA ILE A 371 15.29 -13.23 21.71
C ILE A 371 16.01 -11.88 21.79
N MET A 372 16.92 -11.64 20.83
CA MET A 372 17.67 -10.40 20.71
C MET A 372 17.80 -10.00 19.23
N PRO A 373 17.30 -8.82 18.82
CA PRO A 373 17.44 -8.31 17.46
C PRO A 373 18.92 -8.18 17.08
N ARG A 374 19.26 -8.64 15.87
CA ARG A 374 20.60 -8.48 15.32
C ARG A 374 20.55 -8.28 13.81
N ASP A 375 21.30 -7.32 13.29
CA ASP A 375 21.49 -7.20 11.85
C ASP A 375 22.76 -7.96 11.45
N ILE A 376 22.65 -8.79 10.42
CA ILE A 376 23.72 -9.66 9.93
C ILE A 376 24.23 -9.19 8.58
N ALA A 377 25.49 -9.47 8.26
CA ALA A 377 26.03 -9.24 6.92
C ALA A 377 25.51 -10.31 5.95
N VAL A 378 25.02 -9.88 4.79
CA VAL A 378 24.50 -10.74 3.72
C VAL A 378 25.59 -10.93 2.67
N ALA A 379 26.65 -11.63 3.06
CA ALA A 379 27.83 -11.82 2.23
C ALA A 379 28.46 -13.19 2.49
N THR A 380 29.12 -13.73 1.47
CA THR A 380 29.90 -14.96 1.60
C THR A 380 31.12 -14.75 2.51
N ALA A 381 31.67 -15.84 3.07
CA ALA A 381 32.87 -15.78 3.89
C ALA A 381 34.06 -15.13 3.16
N GLU A 382 34.21 -15.38 1.85
CA GLU A 382 35.25 -14.76 1.04
C GLU A 382 35.03 -13.25 0.86
N GLU A 383 33.79 -12.80 0.65
CA GLU A 383 33.46 -11.38 0.56
C GLU A 383 33.73 -10.66 1.89
N ILE A 384 33.37 -11.27 3.01
CA ILE A 384 33.68 -10.76 4.35
C ILE A 384 35.20 -10.64 4.53
N ALA A 385 35.97 -11.70 4.25
CA ALA A 385 37.42 -11.68 4.37
C ALA A 385 38.08 -10.61 3.48
N ARG A 386 37.62 -10.44 2.24
CA ARG A 386 38.11 -9.39 1.33
C ARG A 386 37.74 -8.00 1.82
N HIS A 387 36.52 -7.81 2.32
CA HIS A 387 36.08 -6.56 2.90
C HIS A 387 36.93 -6.21 4.13
N ASP A 388 37.16 -7.17 5.03
CA ASP A 388 37.90 -6.95 6.27
C ASP A 388 39.39 -6.69 6.02
N ALA A 389 40.00 -7.37 5.05
CA ALA A 389 41.37 -7.07 4.63
C ALA A 389 41.51 -5.64 4.07
N LYS A 390 40.54 -5.16 3.28
CA LYS A 390 40.51 -3.77 2.80
C LYS A 390 40.25 -2.79 3.94
N ARG A 391 39.30 -3.12 4.83
CA ARG A 391 38.99 -2.32 6.01
C ARG A 391 40.24 -2.15 6.85
N LYS A 392 40.93 -3.23 7.24
CA LYS A 392 42.17 -3.20 8.00
C LYS A 392 43.23 -2.26 7.40
N LYS A 393 43.45 -2.33 6.09
CA LYS A 393 44.37 -1.40 5.38
C LYS A 393 43.96 0.06 5.49
N TRP A 394 42.66 0.36 5.38
CA TRP A 394 42.15 1.71 5.57
C TRP A 394 42.29 2.15 7.03
N GLU A 395 42.01 1.28 8.00
CA GLU A 395 42.11 1.57 9.43
C GLU A 395 43.56 1.86 9.84
N GLU A 396 44.52 1.06 9.40
CA GLU A 396 45.95 1.27 9.65
C GLU A 396 46.44 2.62 9.12
N LYS A 397 46.05 3.00 7.88
CA LYS A 397 46.45 4.27 7.27
C LYS A 397 45.74 5.50 7.82
N THR A 398 44.61 5.32 8.50
CA THR A 398 43.78 6.42 8.99
C THR A 398 43.74 6.50 10.51
N ALA A 399 44.46 5.63 11.22
CA ALA A 399 44.41 5.51 12.68
C ALA A 399 44.56 6.85 13.39
N THR A 400 45.64 7.59 13.11
CA THR A 400 45.91 8.90 13.72
C THR A 400 44.82 9.94 13.42
N ILE A 401 44.30 9.97 12.19
CA ILE A 401 43.24 10.93 11.80
C ILE A 401 41.94 10.57 12.53
N ARG A 402 41.61 9.27 12.61
CA ARG A 402 40.42 8.76 13.32
C ARG A 402 40.52 9.00 14.82
N GLU A 403 41.69 8.83 15.43
CA GLU A 403 41.95 9.15 16.84
C GLU A 403 41.74 10.65 17.11
N GLN A 404 42.23 11.53 16.25
CA GLN A 404 42.01 12.97 16.37
C GLN A 404 40.53 13.35 16.22
N ILE A 405 39.82 12.73 15.28
CA ILE A 405 38.36 12.90 15.13
C ILE A 405 37.64 12.40 16.39
N ALA A 406 38.00 11.22 16.89
CA ALA A 406 37.42 10.64 18.08
C ALA A 406 37.68 11.51 19.32
N ALA A 407 38.88 12.07 19.49
CA ALA A 407 39.19 12.97 20.60
C ALA A 407 38.31 14.23 20.63
N ILE A 408 37.93 14.75 19.45
CA ILE A 408 36.97 15.86 19.35
C ILE A 408 35.54 15.37 19.56
N GLU A 409 35.13 14.25 18.95
CA GLU A 409 33.74 13.78 19.02
C GLU A 409 33.37 13.16 20.38
N GLN A 410 34.33 12.59 21.13
CA GLN A 410 34.07 11.79 22.32
C GLN A 410 33.37 12.57 23.45
N PRO A 411 33.80 13.80 23.84
CA PRO A 411 33.09 14.59 24.83
C PRO A 411 31.62 14.88 24.44
N TYR A 412 31.36 15.08 23.15
CA TYR A 412 29.99 15.23 22.64
C TYR A 412 29.24 13.89 22.65
N ARG A 413 29.87 12.79 22.27
CA ARG A 413 29.26 11.45 22.34
C ARG A 413 28.83 11.10 23.75
N ASP A 414 29.69 11.37 24.74
CA ASP A 414 29.39 11.14 26.15
C ASP A 414 28.25 12.04 26.62
N LYS A 415 28.35 13.36 26.38
CA LYS A 415 27.29 14.31 26.72
C LYS A 415 25.94 13.92 26.13
N TYR A 416 25.89 13.58 24.84
CA TYR A 416 24.63 13.27 24.16
C TYR A 416 24.13 11.84 24.40
N ARG A 417 25.03 10.90 24.76
CA ARG A 417 24.63 9.62 25.35
C ARG A 417 23.90 9.86 26.66
N ASP A 418 24.49 10.66 27.56
CA ASP A 418 23.91 10.91 28.88
C ASP A 418 22.57 11.65 28.74
N ILE A 419 22.48 12.66 27.86
CA ILE A 419 21.20 13.31 27.51
C ILE A 419 20.15 12.32 26.98
N ALA A 420 20.54 11.32 26.18
CA ALA A 420 19.61 10.32 25.68
C ALA A 420 19.11 9.41 26.81
N ILE A 421 20.02 8.97 27.68
CA ILE A 421 19.74 8.11 28.83
C ILE A 421 18.87 8.84 29.86
N ASP A 422 19.17 10.10 30.17
CA ASP A 422 18.47 10.92 31.17
C ASP A 422 16.99 11.18 30.85
N ARG A 423 16.54 10.88 29.63
CA ARG A 423 15.13 10.96 29.23
C ARG A 423 14.31 9.73 29.62
N PHE A 424 14.95 8.66 30.08
CA PHE A 424 14.29 7.44 30.54
C PHE A 424 14.03 7.49 32.05
N PRO A 425 13.10 6.67 32.58
CA PRO A 425 12.91 6.49 34.03
C PRO A 425 14.20 6.07 34.77
N GLU A 426 14.32 6.41 36.06
CA GLU A 426 15.56 6.25 36.86
C GLU A 426 16.09 4.80 36.92
N ASP A 427 15.19 3.82 36.98
CA ASP A 427 15.51 2.40 36.94
C ASP A 427 16.16 2.00 35.61
N ILE A 428 15.63 2.51 34.48
CA ILE A 428 16.20 2.27 33.14
C ILE A 428 17.53 3.01 32.97
N GLN A 429 17.69 4.19 33.56
CA GLN A 429 18.97 4.89 33.55
C GLN A 429 20.06 4.08 34.26
N ALA A 430 19.74 3.51 35.43
CA ALA A 430 20.66 2.66 36.18
C ALA A 430 21.07 1.42 35.36
N ILE A 431 20.11 0.77 34.71
CA ILE A 431 20.35 -0.37 33.81
C ILE A 431 21.26 0.02 32.65
N ALA A 432 20.95 1.12 31.94
CA ALA A 432 21.71 1.56 30.78
C ALA A 432 23.17 1.93 31.14
N ARG A 433 23.39 2.47 32.35
CA ARG A 433 24.74 2.82 32.86
C ARG A 433 25.52 1.65 33.44
N THR A 434 24.85 0.54 33.75
CA THR A 434 25.51 -0.69 34.24
C THR A 434 26.39 -1.26 33.12
N PRO A 435 27.65 -1.68 33.39
CA PRO A 435 28.50 -2.31 32.37
C PRO A 435 27.87 -3.57 31.77
N GLU A 436 28.06 -3.80 30.46
CA GLU A 436 27.45 -4.93 29.72
C GLU A 436 27.73 -6.30 30.37
N ASN A 437 28.93 -6.51 30.93
CA ASN A 437 29.29 -7.76 31.61
C ASN A 437 28.60 -7.97 32.97
N GLN A 438 27.97 -6.94 33.53
CA GLN A 438 27.24 -6.99 34.80
C GLN A 438 25.72 -7.04 34.61
N ARG A 439 25.22 -6.75 33.41
CA ARG A 439 23.79 -6.81 33.08
C ARG A 439 23.28 -8.25 32.99
N THR A 440 22.06 -8.47 33.49
CA THR A 440 21.24 -9.66 33.21
C THR A 440 20.79 -9.69 31.75
N GLY A 441 20.25 -10.82 31.28
CA GLY A 441 19.79 -10.92 29.90
C GLY A 441 18.61 -10.00 29.57
N TYR A 442 17.72 -9.76 30.54
CA TYR A 442 16.61 -8.81 30.39
C TYR A 442 17.09 -7.36 30.34
N GLU A 443 18.09 -7.02 31.16
CA GLU A 443 18.72 -5.69 31.16
C GLU A 443 19.43 -5.37 29.82
N ASP A 444 20.03 -6.37 29.18
CA ASP A 444 20.60 -6.21 27.82
C ASP A 444 19.52 -5.89 26.79
N GLN A 445 18.36 -6.55 26.87
CA GLN A 445 17.21 -6.30 26.00
C GLN A 445 16.65 -4.88 26.18
N LEU A 446 16.49 -4.42 27.42
CA LEU A 446 16.06 -3.05 27.69
C LEU A 446 17.10 -2.02 27.22
N THR A 447 18.38 -2.31 27.43
CA THR A 447 19.47 -1.44 26.99
C THR A 447 19.53 -1.32 25.48
N TYR A 448 19.18 -2.37 24.72
CA TYR A 448 19.08 -2.29 23.27
C TYR A 448 18.10 -1.19 22.81
N LEU A 449 16.94 -1.05 23.46
CA LEU A 449 15.98 0.02 23.14
C LEU A 449 16.53 1.40 23.47
N VAL A 450 17.23 1.54 24.60
CA VAL A 450 17.90 2.78 25.01
C VAL A 450 18.99 3.17 24.01
N GLN A 451 19.81 2.19 23.60
CA GLN A 451 20.96 2.40 22.74
C GLN A 451 20.57 2.90 21.35
N ARG A 452 19.41 2.47 20.81
CA ARG A 452 18.88 3.02 19.55
C ARG A 452 18.68 4.55 19.62
N GLN A 453 18.28 5.07 20.78
CA GLN A 453 18.11 6.51 20.97
C GLN A 453 19.45 7.23 21.15
N VAL A 454 20.41 6.59 21.83
CA VAL A 454 21.81 7.06 21.90
C VAL A 454 22.40 7.17 20.49
N GLU A 455 22.20 6.16 19.64
CA GLU A 455 22.67 6.13 18.26
C GLU A 455 22.01 7.23 17.42
N ALA A 456 20.72 7.49 17.62
CA ALA A 456 20.02 8.59 16.97
C ALA A 456 20.62 9.96 17.34
N GLU A 457 20.98 10.17 18.61
CA GLU A 457 21.70 11.37 19.05
C GLU A 457 23.09 11.45 18.42
N HIS A 458 23.83 10.34 18.40
CA HIS A 458 25.17 10.26 17.79
C HIS A 458 25.14 10.55 16.28
N GLY A 459 24.07 10.17 15.58
CA GLY A 459 23.86 10.50 14.17
C GLY A 459 23.77 12.00 13.89
N ARG A 460 23.41 12.82 14.90
CA ARG A 460 23.25 14.28 14.77
C ARG A 460 24.48 15.08 15.18
N LEU A 461 25.56 14.43 15.63
CA LEU A 461 26.78 15.10 16.11
C LEU A 461 27.32 16.14 15.13
N ASN A 462 27.29 15.84 13.82
CA ASN A 462 27.78 16.78 12.81
C ASN A 462 27.03 18.13 12.80
N SER A 463 25.74 18.14 13.14
CA SER A 463 24.94 19.38 13.25
C SER A 463 25.11 20.09 14.60
N ILE A 464 25.54 19.34 15.62
CA ILE A 464 25.64 19.78 17.01
C ILE A 464 26.99 20.44 17.29
N ILE A 465 28.07 19.85 16.78
CA ILE A 465 29.43 20.37 16.97
C ILE A 465 29.60 21.66 16.15
N LYS A 466 30.03 22.73 16.81
CA LYS A 466 30.11 24.10 16.28
C LYS A 466 31.45 24.74 16.65
N GLY A 467 31.75 25.90 16.06
CA GLY A 467 32.95 26.68 16.38
C GLY A 467 34.25 25.98 15.94
N GLU A 468 35.31 26.16 16.72
CA GLU A 468 36.64 25.65 16.42
C GLU A 468 36.66 24.12 16.21
N ASP A 469 35.95 23.37 17.05
CA ASP A 469 35.86 21.90 16.92
C ASP A 469 35.24 21.47 15.58
N LYS A 470 34.27 22.25 15.07
CA LYS A 470 33.67 21.99 13.75
C LYS A 470 34.67 22.24 12.64
N GLU A 471 35.43 23.32 12.71
CA GLU A 471 36.46 23.66 11.73
C GLU A 471 37.55 22.58 11.68
N ARG A 472 38.03 22.15 12.85
CA ARG A 472 39.00 21.05 12.98
C ARG A 472 38.43 19.73 12.45
N LEU A 473 37.18 19.39 12.75
CA LEU A 473 36.54 18.19 12.19
C LEU A 473 36.39 18.25 10.68
N VAL A 474 36.08 19.41 10.09
CA VAL A 474 36.00 19.58 8.63
C VAL A 474 37.36 19.33 7.99
N GLU A 475 38.44 19.86 8.57
CA GLU A 475 39.80 19.62 8.09
C GLU A 475 40.19 18.14 8.21
N LEU A 476 39.98 17.53 9.38
CA LEU A 476 40.31 16.12 9.61
C LEU A 476 39.51 15.18 8.73
N ARG A 477 38.22 15.44 8.51
CA ARG A 477 37.40 14.65 7.57
C ARG A 477 37.83 14.85 6.13
N ARG A 478 38.32 16.03 5.73
CA ARG A 478 38.94 16.23 4.42
C ARG A 478 40.20 15.38 4.25
N LYS A 479 41.06 15.33 5.28
CA LYS A 479 42.25 14.44 5.30
C LYS A 479 41.85 12.97 5.25
N LEU A 480 40.81 12.57 6.01
CA LEU A 480 40.28 11.20 6.00
C LEU A 480 39.74 10.81 4.62
N LYS A 481 39.04 11.73 3.94
CA LYS A 481 38.47 11.53 2.61
C LYS A 481 39.52 11.18 1.55
N ALA A 482 40.78 11.61 1.71
CA ALA A 482 41.87 11.24 0.81
C ALA A 482 42.13 9.72 0.77
N PHE A 483 41.64 8.97 1.77
CA PHE A 483 41.75 7.52 1.87
C PHE A 483 40.47 6.78 1.46
N ASP A 484 39.45 7.46 0.94
CA ASP A 484 38.16 6.85 0.58
C ASP A 484 38.31 5.71 -0.45
N SER A 485 39.32 5.76 -1.32
CA SER A 485 39.63 4.69 -2.29
C SER A 485 40.02 3.36 -1.63
N LEU A 486 40.52 3.40 -0.39
CA LEU A 486 40.87 2.22 0.40
C LEU A 486 39.71 1.72 1.25
N LYS A 487 38.74 2.58 1.55
CA LYS A 487 37.59 2.26 2.39
C LYS A 487 36.65 1.32 1.62
N PRO A 488 36.44 0.07 2.07
CA PRO A 488 35.50 -0.81 1.41
C PRO A 488 34.07 -0.28 1.55
N LYS A 489 33.24 -0.50 0.54
CA LYS A 489 31.79 -0.27 0.64
C LYS A 489 31.23 -1.15 1.77
N PRO A 490 30.27 -0.66 2.58
CA PRO A 490 29.62 -1.49 3.59
C PRO A 490 29.05 -2.75 2.98
N LEU A 491 29.20 -3.88 3.67
CA LEU A 491 28.51 -5.11 3.29
C LEU A 491 26.99 -4.89 3.37
N PRO A 492 26.21 -5.49 2.45
CA PRO A 492 24.76 -5.52 2.60
C PRO A 492 24.37 -6.20 3.91
N THR A 493 23.28 -5.76 4.53
CA THR A 493 22.78 -6.33 5.78
C THR A 493 21.34 -6.82 5.66
N ALA A 494 20.96 -7.77 6.51
CA ALA A 494 19.58 -8.22 6.70
C ALA A 494 19.19 -8.14 8.18
N MET A 495 17.90 -7.92 8.43
CA MET A 495 17.34 -8.01 9.77
C MET A 495 17.25 -9.48 10.16
N SER A 496 17.76 -9.82 11.34
CA SER A 496 17.76 -11.18 11.89
C SER A 496 17.62 -11.15 13.42
N VAL A 497 17.72 -12.28 14.07
CA VAL A 497 17.69 -12.38 15.54
C VAL A 497 18.76 -13.34 16.04
N THR A 498 19.09 -13.22 17.32
CA THR A 498 19.91 -14.15 18.10
C THR A 498 19.26 -14.33 19.47
N GLU A 499 19.94 -14.97 20.41
CA GLU A 499 19.44 -15.12 21.78
C GLU A 499 20.45 -14.63 22.82
N VAL A 500 19.93 -14.14 23.94
CA VAL A 500 20.70 -13.80 25.13
C VAL A 500 20.88 -15.09 25.96
N ILE A 501 22.15 -15.54 26.08
CA ILE A 501 22.52 -16.78 26.78
C ILE A 501 22.95 -16.60 28.24
N LYS A 502 23.04 -15.35 28.72
CA LYS A 502 22.94 -15.08 30.17
C LYS A 502 21.57 -15.63 30.61
N PRO A 503 21.39 -16.18 31.83
CA PRO A 503 20.20 -16.95 32.19
C PRO A 503 18.94 -16.32 31.57
N PRO A 504 18.23 -17.05 30.67
CA PRO A 504 17.15 -16.47 29.89
C PRO A 504 16.17 -15.73 30.79
N PRO A 505 15.62 -14.56 30.37
CA PRO A 505 14.63 -13.84 31.16
C PRO A 505 13.50 -14.80 31.59
N PRO A 506 13.18 -14.88 32.90
CA PRO A 506 12.12 -15.76 33.36
C PRO A 506 10.79 -15.28 32.78
N THR A 507 9.97 -16.21 32.33
CA THR A 507 8.60 -15.91 31.90
C THR A 507 7.67 -16.19 33.07
N THR A 508 6.85 -15.22 33.46
CA THR A 508 5.91 -15.36 34.59
C THR A 508 4.56 -14.78 34.22
N ILE A 509 3.49 -15.34 34.78
CA ILE A 509 2.17 -14.73 34.69
C ILE A 509 2.16 -13.48 35.59
N PRO A 510 1.72 -12.29 35.11
CA PRO A 510 1.79 -11.03 35.88
C PRO A 510 1.16 -11.09 37.27
N LYS A 511 0.07 -11.86 37.45
CA LYS A 511 -0.59 -12.08 38.75
C LYS A 511 0.15 -13.08 39.67
N PHE A 512 1.04 -13.90 39.11
CA PHE A 512 1.75 -14.99 39.80
C PHE A 512 3.27 -14.89 39.61
N LYS A 513 3.85 -13.70 39.88
CA LYS A 513 5.26 -13.34 39.61
C LYS A 513 6.31 -14.30 40.19
N ASN A 514 5.96 -15.14 41.16
CA ASN A 514 6.90 -16.00 41.89
C ASN A 514 7.07 -17.41 41.30
N LYS A 515 6.42 -17.73 40.16
CA LYS A 515 6.52 -19.04 39.51
C LYS A 515 6.92 -18.88 38.04
N PRO A 516 8.20 -19.12 37.69
CA PRO A 516 8.64 -19.20 36.31
C PRO A 516 7.85 -20.27 35.54
N ILE A 517 7.50 -19.95 34.30
CA ILE A 517 6.84 -20.83 33.34
C ILE A 517 7.90 -21.28 32.34
N GLU A 518 8.09 -22.60 32.26
CA GLU A 518 9.00 -23.20 31.28
C GLU A 518 8.39 -23.18 29.87
N PRO A 519 9.23 -23.14 28.82
CA PRO A 519 8.76 -23.24 27.44
C PRO A 519 7.98 -24.52 27.17
N GLY A 520 6.89 -24.39 26.45
CA GLY A 520 6.03 -25.51 26.09
C GLY A 520 4.89 -25.10 25.16
N VAL A 521 4.20 -26.10 24.65
CA VAL A 521 3.00 -25.93 23.82
C VAL A 521 1.74 -26.08 24.68
N PRO A 522 0.53 -25.81 24.15
CA PRO A 522 -0.70 -25.92 24.93
C PRO A 522 -0.84 -27.29 25.61
N ALA A 523 -1.17 -27.25 26.91
CA ALA A 523 -1.20 -28.42 27.78
C ALA A 523 -2.23 -29.47 27.37
N ILE A 524 -3.24 -29.09 26.57
CA ILE A 524 -4.20 -30.02 26.00
C ILE A 524 -3.59 -30.96 24.96
N MET A 525 -2.56 -30.50 24.24
CA MET A 525 -1.80 -31.31 23.28
C MET A 525 -0.63 -32.02 23.95
N GLU A 526 0.12 -31.33 24.80
CA GLU A 526 1.27 -31.88 25.52
C GLU A 526 1.38 -31.28 26.92
N ALA A 527 1.09 -32.09 27.94
CA ALA A 527 1.04 -31.63 29.32
C ALA A 527 2.43 -31.23 29.85
N SER A 528 3.48 -31.96 29.45
CA SER A 528 4.84 -31.70 29.92
C SER A 528 5.50 -30.56 29.12
N PRO A 529 6.44 -29.80 29.70
CA PRO A 529 7.29 -28.91 28.91
C PRO A 529 8.07 -29.68 27.85
N LEU A 530 8.32 -29.07 26.70
CA LEU A 530 9.12 -29.71 25.64
C LEU A 530 10.60 -29.72 26.06
N PRO A 531 11.35 -30.82 25.81
CA PRO A 531 12.76 -30.89 26.18
C PRO A 531 13.58 -29.93 25.31
N ILE A 532 14.23 -28.96 25.94
CA ILE A 532 15.10 -27.99 25.26
C ILE A 532 16.51 -28.57 25.18
N VAL A 533 17.01 -28.71 23.96
CA VAL A 533 18.39 -29.17 23.70
C VAL A 533 19.19 -28.02 23.09
N ALA A 534 20.01 -27.38 23.92
CA ALA A 534 20.94 -26.36 23.44
C ALA A 534 22.06 -27.00 22.60
N SER A 535 22.46 -26.33 21.52
CA SER A 535 23.58 -26.77 20.70
C SER A 535 24.90 -26.38 21.37
N PRO A 536 25.83 -27.32 21.64
CA PRO A 536 27.12 -26.99 22.25
C PRO A 536 28.01 -26.11 21.36
N SER A 537 27.75 -26.08 20.05
CA SER A 537 28.54 -25.34 19.06
C SER A 537 27.99 -23.94 18.74
N LEU A 538 26.84 -23.56 19.30
CA LEU A 538 26.17 -22.29 19.02
C LEU A 538 25.86 -21.54 20.32
N ILE A 539 25.89 -20.21 20.25
CA ILE A 539 25.52 -19.33 21.36
C ILE A 539 23.99 -19.10 21.30
N THR A 540 23.23 -20.09 21.76
CA THR A 540 21.75 -20.08 21.80
C THR A 540 21.23 -20.92 22.98
N SER A 541 20.00 -20.65 23.44
CA SER A 541 19.28 -21.49 24.39
C SER A 541 18.68 -22.76 23.77
N GLY A 542 18.52 -22.82 22.44
CA GLY A 542 17.87 -23.93 21.73
C GLY A 542 16.33 -23.95 21.83
N ARG A 543 15.73 -22.90 22.41
CA ARG A 543 14.28 -22.77 22.56
C ARG A 543 13.57 -22.68 21.21
N ARG A 544 14.03 -21.80 20.31
CA ARG A 544 13.43 -21.64 18.97
C ARG A 544 13.52 -22.92 18.14
N THR A 545 14.68 -23.59 18.13
CA THR A 545 14.83 -24.90 17.48
C THR A 545 13.82 -25.93 17.99
N THR A 546 13.56 -25.96 19.29
CA THR A 546 12.60 -26.90 19.90
C THR A 546 11.17 -26.65 19.40
N LEU A 547 10.74 -25.39 19.39
CA LEU A 547 9.43 -25.00 18.86
C LEU A 547 9.30 -25.28 17.35
N ALA A 548 10.32 -24.91 16.57
CA ALA A 548 10.36 -25.12 15.13
C ALA A 548 10.21 -26.60 14.76
N ARG A 549 10.91 -27.50 15.48
CA ARG A 549 10.78 -28.95 15.28
C ARG A 549 9.39 -29.45 15.61
N TRP A 550 8.80 -29.01 16.73
CA TRP A 550 7.46 -29.44 17.13
C TRP A 550 6.37 -29.04 16.12
N LEU A 551 6.41 -27.80 15.62
CA LEU A 551 5.47 -27.32 14.61
C LEU A 551 5.56 -28.10 13.29
N THR A 552 6.70 -28.72 13.02
CA THR A 552 6.98 -29.36 11.73
C THR A 552 7.05 -30.88 11.81
N MET A 553 6.64 -31.46 12.94
CA MET A 553 6.50 -32.91 13.04
C MET A 553 5.39 -33.40 12.10
N PRO A 554 5.57 -34.52 11.38
CA PRO A 554 4.55 -35.07 10.47
C PRO A 554 3.20 -35.39 11.14
N ASP A 555 3.20 -35.65 12.45
CA ASP A 555 2.03 -35.94 13.26
C ASP A 555 1.48 -34.71 14.02
N ASN A 556 2.06 -33.52 13.81
CA ASN A 556 1.50 -32.28 14.35
C ASN A 556 0.09 -32.05 13.79
N PRO A 557 -0.94 -31.91 14.64
CA PRO A 557 -2.32 -31.86 14.17
C PRO A 557 -2.72 -30.50 13.58
N LEU A 558 -1.94 -29.45 13.75
CA LEU A 558 -2.34 -28.08 13.41
C LEU A 558 -1.66 -27.57 12.14
N THR A 559 -0.34 -27.58 12.07
CA THR A 559 0.41 -26.83 11.05
C THR A 559 0.06 -27.24 9.62
N ALA A 560 -0.08 -28.53 9.34
CA ALA A 560 -0.48 -29.01 8.02
C ALA A 560 -1.94 -28.65 7.68
N ARG A 561 -2.88 -28.74 8.64
CA ARG A 561 -4.27 -28.33 8.45
C ARG A 561 -4.40 -26.84 8.17
N VAL A 562 -3.68 -26.01 8.94
CA VAL A 562 -3.71 -24.55 8.81
C VAL A 562 -3.26 -24.12 7.41
N ILE A 563 -2.11 -24.60 6.93
CA ILE A 563 -1.62 -24.20 5.61
C ILE A 563 -2.46 -24.80 4.47
N ALA A 564 -2.95 -26.04 4.60
CA ALA A 564 -3.84 -26.63 3.61
C ALA A 564 -5.15 -25.86 3.48
N ASN A 565 -5.72 -25.43 4.62
CA ASN A 565 -6.93 -24.61 4.67
C ASN A 565 -6.72 -23.23 4.04
N ARG A 566 -5.55 -22.60 4.24
CA ARG A 566 -5.20 -21.32 3.61
C ARG A 566 -4.99 -21.43 2.10
N ILE A 567 -4.35 -22.51 1.64
CA ILE A 567 -4.23 -22.78 0.20
C ILE A 567 -5.61 -23.00 -0.42
N TRP A 568 -6.50 -23.71 0.25
CA TRP A 568 -7.89 -23.83 -0.18
C TRP A 568 -8.58 -22.45 -0.25
N GLN A 569 -8.48 -21.65 0.82
CA GLN A 569 -9.01 -20.29 0.88
C GLN A 569 -8.49 -19.42 -0.26
N SER A 570 -7.22 -19.56 -0.65
CA SER A 570 -6.63 -18.75 -1.73
C SER A 570 -7.29 -18.95 -3.09
N HIS A 571 -7.87 -20.13 -3.34
CA HIS A 571 -8.53 -20.49 -4.60
C HIS A 571 -10.05 -20.33 -4.59
N PHE A 572 -10.68 -20.33 -3.42
CA PHE A 572 -12.13 -20.28 -3.27
C PHE A 572 -12.63 -19.06 -2.48
N GLY A 573 -11.74 -18.18 -2.03
CA GLY A 573 -12.06 -17.02 -1.19
C GLY A 573 -12.41 -17.34 0.26
N ARG A 574 -12.83 -18.58 0.56
CA ARG A 574 -13.18 -19.09 1.90
C ARG A 574 -12.47 -20.43 2.16
N GLY A 575 -11.94 -20.59 3.37
CA GLY A 575 -11.35 -21.86 3.83
C GLY A 575 -12.42 -22.92 4.11
N LEU A 576 -12.02 -24.20 4.16
CA LEU A 576 -12.88 -25.28 4.64
C LEU A 576 -13.26 -25.07 6.11
N ALA A 577 -12.29 -24.67 6.94
CA ALA A 577 -12.56 -23.96 8.18
C ALA A 577 -12.54 -22.47 7.89
N GLU A 578 -13.62 -21.76 8.22
CA GLU A 578 -13.86 -20.40 7.74
C GLU A 578 -12.80 -19.41 8.23
N ASN A 579 -12.47 -19.45 9.53
CA ASN A 579 -11.39 -18.64 10.08
C ASN A 579 -10.05 -19.39 9.98
N THR A 580 -9.19 -18.95 9.08
CA THR A 580 -7.92 -19.64 8.79
C THR A 580 -6.80 -19.36 9.79
N SER A 581 -7.08 -18.59 10.85
CA SER A 581 -6.19 -18.41 12.02
C SER A 581 -6.86 -18.75 13.36
N ASP A 582 -8.10 -19.27 13.34
CA ASP A 582 -8.81 -19.68 14.55
C ASP A 582 -9.55 -20.99 14.29
N PHE A 583 -8.96 -22.09 14.75
CA PHE A 583 -9.57 -23.43 14.77
C PHE A 583 -10.26 -23.72 16.11
N GLY A 584 -10.38 -22.71 16.97
CA GLY A 584 -11.12 -22.75 18.22
C GLY A 584 -12.63 -22.90 18.02
N ILE A 585 -13.36 -22.90 19.14
CA ILE A 585 -14.81 -23.01 19.18
C ILE A 585 -15.46 -21.85 18.42
N LEU A 586 -14.93 -20.63 18.56
CA LEU A 586 -15.47 -19.45 17.87
C LEU A 586 -15.17 -19.43 16.37
N GLY A 587 -14.12 -20.11 15.93
CA GLY A 587 -13.78 -20.25 14.51
C GLY A 587 -14.67 -21.23 13.75
N GLY A 588 -15.43 -22.06 14.48
CA GLY A 588 -16.32 -23.08 13.92
C GLY A 588 -15.58 -24.32 13.41
N PRO A 589 -16.29 -25.46 13.23
CA PRO A 589 -15.73 -26.64 12.60
C PRO A 589 -15.58 -26.43 11.08
N PRO A 590 -14.70 -27.20 10.41
CA PRO A 590 -14.64 -27.19 8.96
C PRO A 590 -15.92 -27.78 8.33
N SER A 591 -16.33 -27.24 7.17
CA SER A 591 -17.47 -27.76 6.38
C SER A 591 -17.21 -29.19 5.87
N HIS A 592 -15.94 -29.47 5.54
CA HIS A 592 -15.45 -30.77 5.06
C HIS A 592 -14.24 -31.22 5.89
N PRO A 593 -14.44 -31.73 7.12
CA PRO A 593 -13.34 -32.14 8.00
C PRO A 593 -12.47 -33.23 7.37
N GLU A 594 -13.09 -34.22 6.72
CA GLU A 594 -12.35 -35.32 6.09
C GLU A 594 -11.53 -34.84 4.88
N LEU A 595 -12.04 -33.85 4.13
CA LEU A 595 -11.27 -33.26 3.04
C LEU A 595 -10.07 -32.47 3.58
N LEU A 596 -10.25 -31.70 4.66
CA LEU A 596 -9.17 -30.93 5.27
C LEU A 596 -8.04 -31.85 5.77
N ASP A 597 -8.40 -32.94 6.45
CA ASP A 597 -7.44 -33.95 6.91
C ASP A 597 -6.77 -34.68 5.74
N TRP A 598 -7.51 -34.95 4.67
CA TRP A 598 -6.95 -35.54 3.45
C TRP A 598 -5.94 -34.60 2.78
N LEU A 599 -6.25 -33.31 2.64
CA LEU A 599 -5.33 -32.32 2.05
C LEU A 599 -4.07 -32.15 2.91
N ALA A 600 -4.22 -32.09 4.24
CA ALA A 600 -3.11 -31.98 5.18
C ALA A 600 -2.21 -33.23 5.14
N THR A 601 -2.79 -34.44 5.10
CA THR A 601 -2.00 -35.69 4.99
C THR A 601 -1.30 -35.82 3.64
N GLU A 602 -1.94 -35.42 2.54
CA GLU A 602 -1.31 -35.40 1.23
C GLU A 602 -0.15 -34.39 1.18
N LEU A 603 -0.29 -33.23 1.83
CA LEU A 603 0.80 -32.26 1.92
C LEU A 603 2.03 -32.84 2.63
N VAL A 604 1.85 -33.46 3.81
CA VAL A 604 2.95 -34.07 4.56
C VAL A 604 3.60 -35.21 3.76
N LYS A 605 2.78 -36.04 3.11
CA LYS A 605 3.23 -37.17 2.28
C LYS A 605 4.01 -36.73 1.05
N ASP A 606 3.59 -35.65 0.41
CA ASP A 606 4.25 -35.07 -0.77
C ASP A 606 5.39 -34.11 -0.36
N ASN A 607 6.05 -34.41 0.77
CA ASN A 607 7.22 -33.68 1.29
C ASN A 607 6.98 -32.18 1.45
N TRP A 608 5.79 -31.82 1.94
CA TRP A 608 5.38 -30.44 2.20
C TRP A 608 5.44 -29.50 0.98
N SER A 609 5.30 -30.03 -0.24
CA SER A 609 5.23 -29.25 -1.48
C SER A 609 3.92 -28.48 -1.57
N LEU A 610 4.01 -27.15 -1.54
CA LEU A 610 2.83 -26.30 -1.70
C LEU A 610 2.34 -26.34 -3.16
N LYS A 611 3.25 -26.37 -4.14
CA LYS A 611 2.86 -26.45 -5.56
C LYS A 611 2.11 -27.75 -5.87
N SER A 612 2.50 -28.89 -5.29
CA SER A 612 1.76 -30.14 -5.43
C SER A 612 0.31 -29.98 -4.94
N LEU A 613 0.13 -29.35 -3.78
CA LEU A 613 -1.20 -29.10 -3.22
C LEU A 613 -2.03 -28.12 -4.08
N HIS A 614 -1.46 -27.00 -4.52
CA HIS A 614 -2.12 -26.10 -5.47
C HIS A 614 -2.53 -26.84 -6.74
N ARG A 615 -1.62 -27.65 -7.33
CA ARG A 615 -1.90 -28.44 -8.54
C ARG A 615 -3.07 -29.38 -8.34
N LYS A 616 -3.15 -30.12 -7.22
CA LYS A 616 -4.29 -31.01 -6.94
C LYS A 616 -5.62 -30.26 -6.89
N ILE A 617 -5.65 -29.07 -6.29
CA ILE A 617 -6.86 -28.24 -6.20
C ILE A 617 -7.23 -27.69 -7.58
N LEU A 618 -6.29 -27.10 -8.32
CA LEU A 618 -6.53 -26.50 -9.63
C LEU A 618 -7.01 -27.53 -10.66
N LEU A 619 -6.57 -28.78 -10.57
CA LEU A 619 -7.01 -29.88 -11.45
C LEU A 619 -8.34 -30.52 -11.04
N SER A 620 -8.94 -30.12 -9.92
CA SER A 620 -10.23 -30.65 -9.48
C SER A 620 -11.37 -30.17 -10.37
N ALA A 621 -12.40 -31.02 -10.54
CA ALA A 621 -13.64 -30.58 -11.17
C ALA A 621 -14.30 -29.46 -10.36
N THR A 622 -14.14 -29.50 -9.04
CA THR A 622 -14.62 -28.49 -8.08
C THR A 622 -14.10 -27.10 -8.42
N TYR A 623 -12.80 -26.93 -8.65
CA TYR A 623 -12.21 -25.65 -9.05
C TYR A 623 -12.65 -25.20 -10.45
N ARG A 624 -12.81 -26.15 -11.38
CA ARG A 624 -13.17 -25.89 -12.79
C ARG A 624 -14.65 -25.53 -13.01
N GLN A 625 -15.47 -25.52 -11.97
CA GLN A 625 -16.89 -25.18 -12.09
C GLN A 625 -17.12 -23.75 -12.62
N SER A 626 -18.24 -23.59 -13.31
CA SER A 626 -18.84 -22.31 -13.70
C SER A 626 -19.51 -21.64 -12.49
N THR A 627 -19.61 -20.31 -12.51
CA THR A 627 -20.45 -19.54 -11.56
C THR A 627 -21.95 -19.67 -11.86
N GLN A 628 -22.28 -20.02 -13.10
CA GLN A 628 -23.66 -20.26 -13.53
C GLN A 628 -24.09 -21.70 -13.27
N HIS A 629 -25.29 -21.86 -12.70
CA HIS A 629 -25.97 -23.14 -12.50
C HIS A 629 -27.45 -23.03 -12.96
N SER A 630 -28.01 -24.07 -13.58
CA SER A 630 -29.41 -24.03 -14.07
C SER A 630 -30.43 -23.90 -12.93
N GLU A 631 -30.18 -24.59 -11.82
CA GLU A 631 -30.98 -24.55 -10.59
C GLU A 631 -30.53 -23.46 -9.59
N PHE A 632 -29.80 -22.44 -10.03
CA PHE A 632 -29.17 -21.44 -9.13
C PHE A 632 -30.13 -20.90 -8.08
N THR A 633 -31.34 -20.47 -8.48
CA THR A 633 -32.32 -19.90 -7.55
C THR A 633 -32.76 -20.89 -6.47
N ALA A 634 -32.91 -22.18 -6.80
CA ALA A 634 -33.30 -23.20 -5.84
C ALA A 634 -32.14 -23.53 -4.90
N PHE A 635 -30.94 -23.71 -5.43
CA PHE A 635 -29.75 -24.08 -4.65
C PHE A 635 -29.27 -22.95 -3.75
N GLN A 636 -29.40 -21.70 -4.18
CA GLN A 636 -29.10 -20.53 -3.35
C GLN A 636 -30.00 -20.43 -2.10
N GLN A 637 -31.18 -21.06 -2.10
CA GLN A 637 -32.03 -21.14 -0.89
C GLN A 637 -31.60 -22.27 0.07
N ILE A 638 -30.98 -23.32 -0.47
CA ILE A 638 -30.50 -24.48 0.32
C ILE A 638 -29.14 -24.17 0.92
N ASP A 639 -28.22 -23.62 0.12
CA ASP A 639 -26.85 -23.30 0.48
C ASP A 639 -26.48 -21.90 -0.05
N PRO A 640 -26.96 -20.83 0.62
CA PRO A 640 -26.75 -19.45 0.19
C PRO A 640 -25.28 -19.02 0.23
N ALA A 641 -24.49 -19.62 1.11
CA ALA A 641 -23.07 -19.31 1.28
C ALA A 641 -22.15 -20.17 0.40
N ASN A 642 -22.71 -21.06 -0.42
CA ASN A 642 -21.98 -22.01 -1.27
C ASN A 642 -20.97 -22.86 -0.47
N GLU A 643 -21.34 -23.24 0.75
CA GLU A 643 -20.53 -24.04 1.67
C GLU A 643 -20.21 -25.43 1.14
N PHE A 644 -21.09 -25.97 0.29
CA PHE A 644 -20.93 -27.27 -0.35
C PHE A 644 -20.34 -27.20 -1.76
N TYR A 645 -19.86 -26.02 -2.18
CA TYR A 645 -19.14 -25.81 -3.45
C TYR A 645 -19.88 -26.36 -4.68
N TRP A 646 -21.19 -26.12 -4.77
CA TRP A 646 -22.02 -26.54 -5.90
C TRP A 646 -21.84 -25.69 -7.16
N ARG A 647 -21.06 -24.60 -7.04
CA ARG A 647 -20.57 -23.76 -8.14
C ARG A 647 -19.27 -23.06 -7.74
N HIS A 648 -18.61 -22.40 -8.69
CA HIS A 648 -17.59 -21.41 -8.35
C HIS A 648 -18.23 -20.06 -7.95
N ASP A 649 -17.52 -19.24 -7.19
CA ASP A 649 -17.96 -17.90 -6.78
C ASP A 649 -17.33 -16.81 -7.64
N THR A 650 -18.12 -15.79 -7.99
CA THR A 650 -17.57 -14.56 -8.59
C THR A 650 -16.84 -13.79 -7.48
N THR A 651 -15.54 -13.58 -7.63
CA THR A 651 -14.70 -12.93 -6.61
C THR A 651 -14.16 -11.59 -7.11
N ARG A 652 -14.10 -10.59 -6.21
CA ARG A 652 -13.45 -9.30 -6.51
C ARG A 652 -11.95 -9.49 -6.50
N LEU A 653 -11.26 -8.92 -7.48
CA LEU A 653 -9.80 -8.85 -7.49
C LEU A 653 -9.29 -8.10 -6.26
N SER A 654 -8.19 -8.60 -5.68
CA SER A 654 -7.47 -7.90 -4.62
C SER A 654 -6.92 -6.54 -5.11
N ALA A 655 -6.66 -5.64 -4.17
CA ALA A 655 -6.08 -4.33 -4.45
C ALA A 655 -4.85 -4.38 -5.38
N GLU A 656 -3.94 -5.33 -5.12
CA GLU A 656 -2.74 -5.56 -5.90
C GLU A 656 -3.04 -6.11 -7.28
N GLN A 657 -3.97 -7.07 -7.40
CA GLN A 657 -4.42 -7.58 -8.69
C GLN A 657 -5.05 -6.47 -9.54
N ILE A 658 -5.84 -5.57 -8.96
CA ILE A 658 -6.42 -4.42 -9.68
C ILE A 658 -5.30 -3.52 -10.22
N ARG A 659 -4.39 -3.07 -9.35
CA ARG A 659 -3.27 -2.19 -9.74
C ARG A 659 -2.35 -2.86 -10.77
N ASP A 660 -1.99 -4.11 -10.55
CA ASP A 660 -1.07 -4.85 -11.42
C ASP A 660 -1.74 -5.18 -12.77
N SER A 661 -3.03 -5.49 -12.78
CA SER A 661 -3.82 -5.66 -14.02
C SER A 661 -3.83 -4.39 -14.84
N LEU A 662 -4.07 -3.22 -14.22
CA LEU A 662 -4.01 -1.92 -14.91
C LEU A 662 -2.66 -1.70 -15.60
N LEU A 663 -1.56 -2.00 -14.90
CA LEU A 663 -0.21 -1.91 -15.46
C LEU A 663 0.01 -2.89 -16.62
N VAL A 664 -0.50 -4.12 -16.54
CA VAL A 664 -0.37 -5.14 -17.61
C VAL A 664 -1.18 -4.76 -18.84
N VAL A 665 -2.48 -4.50 -18.69
CA VAL A 665 -3.39 -4.26 -19.82
C VAL A 665 -3.00 -2.99 -20.59
N CYS A 666 -2.54 -1.96 -19.88
CA CYS A 666 -2.04 -0.71 -20.44
C CYS A 666 -0.60 -0.78 -20.97
N GLY A 667 0.08 -1.93 -20.88
CA GLY A 667 1.45 -2.12 -21.37
C GLY A 667 2.51 -1.31 -20.61
N ARG A 668 2.26 -0.96 -19.34
CA ARG A 668 3.17 -0.16 -18.51
C ARG A 668 4.05 -1.01 -17.60
N MET A 669 3.65 -2.24 -17.28
CA MET A 669 4.37 -3.13 -16.36
C MET A 669 5.82 -3.37 -16.79
N LYS A 670 6.75 -3.21 -15.85
CA LYS A 670 8.15 -3.57 -15.99
C LYS A 670 8.47 -4.76 -15.10
N ASN A 671 9.21 -5.72 -15.66
CA ASN A 671 9.66 -6.89 -14.92
C ASN A 671 10.78 -6.54 -13.94
N ARG A 672 10.79 -7.22 -12.80
CA ARG A 672 11.79 -7.09 -11.76
C ARG A 672 11.97 -8.41 -11.03
N ASN A 673 13.19 -8.70 -10.58
CA ASN A 673 13.52 -9.90 -9.80
C ASN A 673 14.00 -9.47 -8.40
N GLY A 674 13.08 -9.03 -7.54
CA GLY A 674 13.43 -8.58 -6.19
C GLY A 674 14.16 -7.23 -6.10
N GLY A 675 14.75 -6.94 -4.95
CA GLY A 675 15.50 -5.72 -4.63
C GLY A 675 14.72 -4.71 -3.78
N GLY A 676 15.39 -3.64 -3.35
CA GLY A 676 14.80 -2.61 -2.48
C GLY A 676 13.46 -2.05 -2.95
N SER A 677 12.53 -1.85 -2.00
CA SER A 677 11.16 -1.39 -2.25
C SER A 677 11.11 -0.01 -2.92
N VAL A 678 10.19 0.15 -3.87
CA VAL A 678 10.04 1.35 -4.72
C VAL A 678 8.80 2.16 -4.35
N HIS A 679 8.72 3.39 -4.87
CA HIS A 679 7.51 4.21 -4.73
C HIS A 679 6.34 3.59 -5.50
N ALA A 680 5.11 3.82 -5.03
CA ALA A 680 3.91 3.19 -5.58
C ALA A 680 3.55 3.66 -7.01
N ASP A 681 4.06 4.80 -7.45
CA ASP A 681 3.98 5.31 -8.83
C ASP A 681 4.87 4.57 -9.83
N SER A 682 5.77 3.70 -9.33
CA SER A 682 6.70 2.96 -10.17
C SER A 682 5.98 1.84 -10.93
N PRO A 683 6.37 1.54 -12.19
CA PRO A 683 5.69 0.59 -13.05
C PRO A 683 6.02 -0.88 -12.73
N TYR A 684 6.24 -1.21 -11.46
CA TYR A 684 6.52 -2.58 -11.01
C TYR A 684 5.29 -3.14 -10.28
N ARG A 685 5.25 -4.47 -10.17
CA ARG A 685 4.23 -5.19 -9.37
C ARG A 685 4.12 -4.63 -7.97
N SER A 686 2.90 -4.66 -7.44
CA SER A 686 2.54 -4.08 -6.13
C SER A 686 3.33 -4.69 -4.97
N ILE A 687 3.74 -5.96 -5.06
CA ILE A 687 4.62 -6.58 -4.06
C ILE A 687 5.97 -5.85 -3.87
N TYR A 688 6.45 -5.14 -4.90
CA TYR A 688 7.72 -4.40 -4.84
C TYR A 688 7.57 -2.95 -4.35
N THR A 689 6.34 -2.45 -4.17
CA THR A 689 6.13 -1.10 -3.66
C THR A 689 6.38 -1.06 -2.16
N ARG A 690 6.79 0.11 -1.66
CA ARG A 690 7.02 0.35 -0.23
C ARG A 690 5.71 0.21 0.54
N GLN A 691 5.70 -0.73 1.49
CA GLN A 691 4.57 -0.96 2.38
C GLN A 691 4.79 -0.12 3.65
N MET A 692 4.28 1.11 3.64
CA MET A 692 4.31 2.02 4.80
C MET A 692 3.00 1.87 5.60
N ARG A 693 3.10 1.74 6.92
CA ARG A 693 1.92 1.53 7.79
C ARG A 693 1.03 2.76 7.91
N ASN A 694 1.61 3.96 7.98
CA ASN A 694 0.85 5.21 8.16
C ASN A 694 0.69 6.03 6.88
N SER A 695 1.30 5.61 5.79
CA SER A 695 1.22 6.32 4.50
C SER A 695 1.03 5.31 3.37
N PRO A 696 -0.05 4.51 3.42
CA PRO A 696 -0.32 3.53 2.39
C PRO A 696 -0.64 4.20 1.05
N ASP A 697 -0.43 3.48 -0.05
CA ASP A 697 -0.85 3.92 -1.37
C ASP A 697 -2.38 4.09 -1.42
N GLN A 698 -2.86 5.17 -2.05
CA GLN A 698 -4.28 5.52 -2.05
C GLN A 698 -5.15 4.46 -2.73
N LEU A 699 -4.73 3.96 -3.90
CA LEU A 699 -5.48 2.94 -4.63
C LEU A 699 -5.50 1.63 -3.84
N LEU A 700 -4.34 1.19 -3.35
CA LEU A 700 -4.27 -0.06 -2.60
C LEU A 700 -5.11 0.00 -1.31
N ASN A 701 -5.01 1.09 -0.57
CA ASN A 701 -5.77 1.30 0.66
C ASN A 701 -7.28 1.35 0.42
N SER A 702 -7.72 2.02 -0.65
CA SER A 702 -9.15 2.10 -0.99
C SER A 702 -9.75 0.74 -1.32
N PHE A 703 -8.97 -0.22 -1.84
CA PHE A 703 -9.43 -1.57 -2.19
C PHE A 703 -9.11 -2.63 -1.12
N ASP A 704 -9.04 -2.20 0.15
CA ASP A 704 -8.94 -3.04 1.34
C ASP A 704 -7.58 -3.77 1.51
N LEU A 705 -6.48 -3.19 1.03
CA LEU A 705 -5.14 -3.68 1.40
C LEU A 705 -4.99 -3.68 2.94
N PRO A 706 -4.47 -4.74 3.58
CA PRO A 706 -4.26 -4.76 5.01
C PRO A 706 -3.36 -3.62 5.51
N GLN A 707 -3.66 -3.09 6.70
CA GLN A 707 -2.83 -2.05 7.35
C GLN A 707 -1.54 -2.62 7.98
N PHE A 708 -1.42 -3.95 7.97
CA PHE A 708 -0.31 -4.75 8.50
C PHE A 708 -0.07 -4.62 10.02
N PHE A 709 -0.83 -3.86 10.81
CA PHE A 709 -0.61 -3.74 12.26
C PHE A 709 -0.84 -5.03 13.05
N SER A 710 -1.73 -5.90 12.55
CA SER A 710 -2.05 -7.21 13.10
C SER A 710 -1.95 -8.27 12.00
N SER A 711 -1.78 -9.53 12.39
CA SER A 711 -1.85 -10.63 11.44
C SER A 711 -3.20 -10.59 10.73
N ASN A 712 -3.22 -10.82 9.42
CA ASN A 712 -4.45 -10.79 8.63
C ASN A 712 -4.56 -12.07 7.79
N SER A 713 -5.47 -12.95 8.20
CA SER A 713 -5.75 -14.24 7.58
C SER A 713 -6.91 -14.22 6.59
N SER A 714 -7.69 -13.14 6.59
CA SER A 714 -8.84 -12.93 5.71
C SER A 714 -8.98 -11.44 5.40
N ARG A 715 -8.89 -11.09 4.12
CA ARG A 715 -9.07 -9.70 3.70
C ARG A 715 -10.55 -9.33 3.68
N ASN A 716 -10.83 -8.09 4.09
CA ASN A 716 -12.14 -7.51 3.83
C ASN A 716 -12.28 -7.25 2.33
N THR A 717 -13.47 -7.51 1.80
CA THR A 717 -13.83 -7.18 0.42
C THR A 717 -15.01 -6.25 0.46
N THR A 718 -14.74 -4.94 0.62
CA THR A 718 -15.80 -3.93 0.65
C THR A 718 -16.12 -3.46 -0.77
N THR A 719 -17.36 -2.99 -0.95
CA THR A 719 -17.79 -2.26 -2.14
C THR A 719 -18.33 -0.93 -1.67
N THR A 720 -17.60 0.16 -1.93
CA THR A 720 -17.95 1.50 -1.44
C THR A 720 -18.03 2.52 -2.58
N PRO A 721 -18.88 3.55 -2.48
CA PRO A 721 -18.89 4.63 -3.47
C PRO A 721 -17.54 5.34 -3.64
N ILE A 722 -16.71 5.37 -2.59
CA ILE A 722 -15.38 6.00 -2.62
C ILE A 722 -14.44 5.24 -3.58
N GLN A 723 -14.49 3.90 -3.59
CA GLN A 723 -13.73 3.08 -4.53
C GLN A 723 -14.11 3.40 -5.98
N SER A 724 -15.41 3.48 -6.27
CA SER A 724 -15.90 3.85 -7.60
C SER A 724 -15.47 5.27 -7.97
N LEU A 725 -15.67 6.26 -7.09
CA LEU A 725 -15.27 7.65 -7.36
C LEU A 725 -13.77 7.79 -7.60
N LEU A 726 -12.93 7.02 -6.89
CA LEU A 726 -11.50 6.98 -7.10
C LEU A 726 -11.16 6.42 -8.50
N LEU A 727 -11.79 5.32 -8.89
CA LEU A 727 -11.54 4.72 -10.21
C LEU A 727 -12.00 5.64 -11.36
N PHE A 728 -13.13 6.31 -11.19
CA PHE A 728 -13.68 7.22 -12.20
C PHE A 728 -12.86 8.51 -12.36
N ASN A 729 -12.44 9.14 -11.25
CA ASN A 729 -11.98 10.53 -11.29
C ASN A 729 -10.48 10.73 -11.05
N SER A 730 -9.74 9.69 -10.65
CA SER A 730 -8.32 9.88 -10.35
C SER A 730 -7.49 10.12 -11.60
N ASP A 731 -6.55 11.07 -11.53
CA ASP A 731 -5.57 11.35 -12.58
C ASP A 731 -4.81 10.09 -13.02
N GLN A 732 -4.55 9.19 -12.06
CA GLN A 732 -3.87 7.93 -12.32
C GLN A 732 -4.69 7.00 -13.22
N MET A 733 -5.99 6.86 -12.98
CA MET A 733 -6.87 6.04 -13.81
C MET A 733 -7.10 6.63 -15.19
N LEU A 734 -7.26 7.94 -15.29
CA LEU A 734 -7.30 8.64 -16.58
C LEU A 734 -5.99 8.45 -17.36
N SER A 735 -4.84 8.46 -16.69
CA SER A 735 -3.54 8.15 -17.31
C SER A 735 -3.46 6.71 -17.82
N TYR A 736 -4.04 5.73 -17.12
CA TYR A 736 -4.12 4.35 -17.60
C TYR A 736 -5.01 4.22 -18.84
N ALA A 737 -6.19 4.85 -18.83
CA ALA A 737 -7.08 4.86 -19.98
C ALA A 737 -6.40 5.43 -21.24
N ARG A 738 -5.68 6.55 -21.11
CA ARG A 738 -4.88 7.12 -22.21
C ARG A 738 -3.79 6.16 -22.70
N SER A 739 -3.08 5.53 -21.77
CA SER A 739 -2.02 4.57 -22.13
C SER A 739 -2.60 3.38 -22.92
N LEU A 740 -3.77 2.88 -22.54
CA LEU A 740 -4.46 1.81 -23.26
C LEU A 740 -4.92 2.27 -24.66
N ALA A 741 -5.53 3.47 -24.76
CA ALA A 741 -5.97 4.05 -26.02
C ALA A 741 -4.81 4.28 -27.00
N GLU A 742 -3.68 4.84 -26.54
CA GLU A 742 -2.45 4.98 -27.34
C GLU A 742 -1.95 3.61 -27.83
N LEU A 743 -1.95 2.62 -26.94
CA LEU A 743 -1.45 1.28 -27.24
C LEU A 743 -2.29 0.61 -28.32
N VAL A 744 -3.62 0.64 -28.23
CA VAL A 744 -4.50 0.05 -29.25
C VAL A 744 -4.45 0.84 -30.56
N SER A 745 -4.29 2.17 -30.49
CA SER A 745 -4.21 3.03 -31.68
C SER A 745 -2.95 2.79 -32.52
N ARG A 746 -1.84 2.39 -31.88
CA ARG A 746 -0.60 2.01 -32.57
C ARG A 746 -0.70 0.66 -33.29
N GLN A 747 -1.65 -0.20 -32.93
CA GLN A 747 -1.78 -1.55 -33.50
C GLN A 747 -2.68 -1.62 -34.72
N SER A 748 -3.66 -0.72 -34.85
CA SER A 748 -4.52 -0.66 -36.04
C SER A 748 -5.03 0.76 -36.29
N SER A 749 -5.28 1.11 -37.55
CA SER A 749 -6.01 2.33 -37.93
C SER A 749 -7.53 2.12 -37.95
N ASP A 750 -7.99 0.86 -38.00
CA ASP A 750 -9.41 0.51 -38.06
C ASP A 750 -10.05 0.48 -36.66
N LEU A 751 -11.20 1.14 -36.51
CA LEU A 751 -11.86 1.32 -35.21
C LEU A 751 -12.40 0.00 -34.64
N GLU A 752 -13.01 -0.83 -35.48
CA GLU A 752 -13.56 -2.12 -35.05
C GLU A 752 -12.45 -3.03 -34.53
N THR A 753 -11.31 -3.05 -35.24
CA THR A 753 -10.10 -3.75 -34.81
C THR A 753 -9.54 -3.18 -33.50
N ARG A 754 -9.49 -1.85 -33.33
CA ARG A 754 -9.05 -1.22 -32.06
C ARG A 754 -9.93 -1.64 -30.88
N VAL A 755 -11.25 -1.66 -31.07
CA VAL A 755 -12.21 -2.12 -30.06
C VAL A 755 -11.95 -3.59 -29.73
N ALA A 756 -11.82 -4.46 -30.72
CA ALA A 756 -11.53 -5.88 -30.50
C ALA A 756 -10.23 -6.10 -29.70
N ILE A 757 -9.16 -5.36 -30.03
CA ILE A 757 -7.88 -5.41 -29.28
C ILE A 757 -8.08 -4.95 -27.83
N ALA A 758 -8.82 -3.87 -27.59
CA ALA A 758 -9.09 -3.36 -26.26
C ALA A 758 -9.86 -4.37 -25.39
N TRP A 759 -10.87 -5.04 -25.97
CA TRP A 759 -11.61 -6.12 -25.31
C TRP A 759 -10.72 -7.31 -24.95
N ARG A 760 -9.94 -7.83 -25.91
CA ARG A 760 -9.01 -8.95 -25.65
C ARG A 760 -7.97 -8.62 -24.60
N ARG A 761 -7.45 -7.39 -24.59
CA ARG A 761 -6.47 -6.95 -23.58
C ARG A 761 -7.06 -6.82 -22.19
N THR A 762 -8.29 -6.31 -22.09
CA THR A 762 -8.91 -6.01 -20.79
C THR A 762 -9.52 -7.26 -20.16
N PHE A 763 -10.21 -8.07 -20.97
CA PHE A 763 -11.00 -9.21 -20.50
C PHE A 763 -10.44 -10.57 -20.92
N GLY A 764 -9.48 -10.62 -21.84
CA GLY A 764 -8.97 -11.91 -22.34
C GLY A 764 -9.96 -12.61 -23.27
N ARG A 765 -10.95 -11.91 -23.83
CA ARG A 765 -11.95 -12.48 -24.75
C ARG A 765 -12.36 -11.49 -25.84
N ASP A 766 -12.96 -12.01 -26.90
CA ASP A 766 -13.66 -11.17 -27.88
C ASP A 766 -14.95 -10.58 -27.30
N ALA A 767 -15.31 -9.40 -27.80
CA ALA A 767 -16.62 -8.82 -27.58
C ALA A 767 -17.68 -9.67 -28.30
N THR A 768 -18.81 -9.90 -27.65
CA THR A 768 -20.00 -10.43 -28.34
C THR A 768 -20.48 -9.46 -29.41
N PRO A 769 -21.29 -9.90 -30.40
CA PRO A 769 -21.81 -9.00 -31.43
C PRO A 769 -22.59 -7.79 -30.88
N ASP A 770 -23.31 -7.95 -29.76
CA ASP A 770 -24.02 -6.86 -29.08
C ASP A 770 -23.06 -5.90 -28.37
N GLU A 771 -22.06 -6.42 -27.66
CA GLU A 771 -21.02 -5.61 -26.99
C GLU A 771 -20.18 -4.81 -27.99
N LEU A 772 -19.86 -5.40 -29.15
CA LEU A 772 -19.13 -4.73 -30.22
C LEU A 772 -19.96 -3.57 -30.79
N ARG A 773 -21.24 -3.80 -31.10
CA ARG A 773 -22.16 -2.76 -31.55
C ARG A 773 -22.29 -1.64 -30.51
N ALA A 774 -22.45 -1.98 -29.24
CA ALA A 774 -22.54 -1.00 -28.16
C ALA A 774 -21.25 -0.18 -28.00
N SER A 775 -20.08 -0.83 -28.12
CA SER A 775 -18.77 -0.16 -28.05
C SER A 775 -18.59 0.85 -29.19
N LEU A 776 -18.92 0.46 -30.42
CA LEU A 776 -18.84 1.34 -31.59
C LEU A 776 -19.84 2.51 -31.48
N ALA A 777 -21.07 2.24 -31.02
CA ALA A 777 -22.08 3.26 -30.80
C ALA A 777 -21.66 4.26 -29.70
N PHE A 778 -21.05 3.77 -28.62
CA PHE A 778 -20.51 4.60 -27.54
C PHE A 778 -19.44 5.56 -28.08
N ILE A 779 -18.44 5.05 -28.80
CA ILE A 779 -17.35 5.88 -29.34
C ILE A 779 -17.91 6.92 -30.31
N ALA A 780 -18.81 6.54 -31.23
CA ALA A 780 -19.43 7.48 -32.17
C ALA A 780 -20.25 8.58 -31.47
N GLY A 781 -21.01 8.21 -30.44
CA GLY A 781 -21.77 9.16 -29.62
C GLY A 781 -20.86 10.12 -28.87
N GLN A 782 -19.80 9.59 -28.25
CA GLN A 782 -18.85 10.39 -27.49
C GLN A 782 -18.01 11.32 -28.37
N THR A 783 -17.58 10.86 -29.56
CA THR A 783 -16.91 11.73 -30.55
C THR A 783 -17.82 12.89 -30.96
N SER A 784 -19.11 12.64 -31.18
CA SER A 784 -20.08 13.70 -31.51
C SER A 784 -20.26 14.68 -30.36
N HIS A 785 -20.29 14.18 -29.12
CA HIS A 785 -20.38 15.01 -27.93
C HIS A 785 -19.13 15.89 -27.75
N LEU A 786 -17.93 15.30 -27.84
CA LEU A 786 -16.67 16.04 -27.73
C LEU A 786 -16.53 17.12 -28.82
N ARG A 787 -16.90 16.81 -30.08
CA ARG A 787 -16.97 17.82 -31.16
C ARG A 787 -17.94 18.95 -30.83
N SER A 788 -19.08 18.65 -30.20
CA SER A 788 -20.04 19.67 -29.79
C SER A 788 -19.49 20.56 -28.67
N LEU A 789 -18.74 19.99 -27.73
CA LEU A 789 -18.07 20.74 -26.66
C LEU A 789 -16.93 21.60 -27.21
N GLU A 790 -16.12 21.08 -28.14
CA GLU A 790 -15.09 21.88 -28.82
C GLU A 790 -15.70 23.07 -29.56
N LYS A 791 -16.82 22.85 -30.25
CA LYS A 791 -17.56 23.91 -30.93
C LYS A 791 -18.11 24.93 -29.94
N GLN A 792 -18.77 24.49 -28.86
CA GLN A 792 -19.28 25.37 -27.80
C GLN A 792 -18.16 26.14 -27.10
N ARG A 793 -17.01 25.49 -26.84
CA ARG A 793 -15.86 26.15 -26.24
C ARG A 793 -15.28 27.20 -27.18
N SER A 794 -15.18 26.90 -28.48
CA SER A 794 -14.77 27.88 -29.49
C SER A 794 -15.74 29.07 -29.56
N GLU A 795 -17.06 28.81 -29.46
CA GLU A 795 -18.11 29.83 -29.46
C GLU A 795 -18.18 30.62 -28.13
N GLN A 796 -17.85 30.01 -26.99
CA GLN A 796 -17.80 30.64 -25.66
C GLN A 796 -16.48 31.39 -25.40
N GLU A 797 -15.37 30.93 -25.96
CA GLU A 797 -14.07 31.61 -25.90
C GLU A 797 -14.07 32.92 -26.69
N GLU A 798 -14.97 33.09 -27.67
CA GLU A 798 -15.26 34.39 -28.30
C GLU A 798 -16.00 35.37 -27.36
N ASP A 799 -16.71 34.89 -26.32
CA ASP A 799 -17.64 35.68 -25.49
C ASP A 799 -17.16 35.88 -24.02
N GLN A 800 -16.21 35.08 -23.51
CA GLN A 800 -15.82 35.06 -22.08
C GLN A 800 -14.49 35.72 -21.70
N THR A 801 -13.87 36.54 -22.54
CA THR A 801 -12.46 36.95 -22.34
C THR A 801 -12.27 38.45 -22.19
N LEU A 802 -12.80 39.05 -21.13
CA LEU A 802 -12.26 40.34 -20.66
C LEU A 802 -10.97 40.05 -19.88
N ILE A 803 -9.86 39.80 -20.60
CA ILE A 803 -8.54 39.93 -19.98
C ILE A 803 -8.44 41.39 -19.54
N GLU A 804 -8.26 41.66 -18.24
CA GLU A 804 -8.07 43.02 -17.75
C GLU A 804 -6.80 43.61 -18.38
N THR A 805 -7.02 44.51 -19.34
CA THR A 805 -5.95 45.34 -19.89
C THR A 805 -5.90 46.69 -19.18
N SER A 806 -4.72 47.28 -19.13
CA SER A 806 -4.51 48.62 -18.61
C SER A 806 -3.46 49.34 -19.44
N LYS A 807 -3.48 50.68 -19.45
CA LYS A 807 -2.48 51.45 -20.19
C LYS A 807 -1.13 51.37 -19.46
N LEU A 808 -0.09 50.88 -20.13
CA LEU A 808 1.29 51.04 -19.64
C LEU A 808 1.67 52.52 -19.76
N PRO A 809 2.17 53.18 -18.69
CA PRO A 809 2.56 54.58 -18.79
C PRO A 809 3.64 54.79 -19.87
N TYR A 810 3.56 55.92 -20.58
CA TYR A 810 4.48 56.32 -21.67
C TYR A 810 4.47 55.40 -22.92
N ARG A 811 3.45 54.56 -23.10
CA ARG A 811 3.18 53.83 -24.35
C ARG A 811 1.77 54.08 -24.86
N ASP A 812 1.63 53.95 -26.18
CA ASP A 812 0.34 53.81 -26.84
C ASP A 812 0.06 52.31 -26.99
N GLY A 813 -1.11 51.86 -26.54
CA GLY A 813 -1.50 50.44 -26.51
C GLY A 813 -2.06 49.98 -25.16
N GLN A 814 -2.33 48.68 -25.07
CA GLN A 814 -2.92 48.03 -23.88
C GLN A 814 -2.00 46.92 -23.35
N ALA A 815 -1.65 46.99 -22.06
CA ALA A 815 -0.85 45.98 -21.36
C ALA A 815 -1.75 45.03 -20.57
N ILE A 816 -1.31 43.78 -20.40
CA ILE A 816 -1.97 42.84 -19.50
C ILE A 816 -1.60 43.14 -18.06
N ARG A 817 -2.60 43.14 -17.19
CA ARG A 817 -2.41 43.26 -15.74
C ARG A 817 -2.28 41.89 -15.09
N PHE A 818 -1.11 41.59 -14.53
CA PHE A 818 -0.85 40.42 -13.71
C PHE A 818 -0.95 40.75 -12.22
N GLN A 819 -1.56 39.85 -11.45
CA GLN A 819 -1.64 39.90 -9.99
C GLN A 819 -1.21 38.54 -9.42
N ILE A 820 -0.62 38.57 -8.23
CA ILE A 820 -0.22 37.35 -7.51
C ILE A 820 -1.48 36.60 -7.07
N ASP A 821 -1.43 35.27 -7.13
CA ASP A 821 -2.51 34.38 -6.74
C ASP A 821 -3.81 34.60 -7.55
N ASP A 822 -3.71 35.09 -8.79
CA ASP A 822 -4.82 35.14 -9.74
C ASP A 822 -4.90 33.82 -10.53
N PRO A 823 -5.83 32.91 -10.18
CA PRO A 823 -5.99 31.65 -10.89
C PRO A 823 -6.68 31.83 -12.25
N SER A 824 -7.32 32.98 -12.50
CA SER A 824 -8.12 33.21 -13.71
C SER A 824 -7.28 33.63 -14.92
N LEU A 825 -6.10 34.24 -14.68
CA LEU A 825 -5.22 34.78 -15.72
C LEU A 825 -4.02 33.87 -16.00
N VAL A 826 -4.21 32.87 -16.87
CA VAL A 826 -3.13 31.98 -17.35
C VAL A 826 -2.89 32.24 -18.84
N LEU A 827 -1.81 32.96 -19.17
CA LEU A 827 -1.42 33.18 -20.57
C LEU A 827 -0.38 32.13 -20.98
N SER A 828 -0.82 31.15 -21.77
CA SER A 828 0.02 30.03 -22.21
C SER A 828 -0.03 29.86 -23.72
N ILE A 829 1.11 29.62 -24.36
CA ILE A 829 1.21 29.32 -25.79
C ILE A 829 1.58 27.86 -25.97
N ARG A 830 0.81 27.13 -26.78
CA ARG A 830 1.00 25.69 -27.04
C ARG A 830 2.41 25.42 -27.56
N HIS A 831 3.00 24.32 -27.12
CA HIS A 831 4.28 23.88 -27.67
C HIS A 831 4.16 23.58 -29.17
N ALA A 832 5.16 24.05 -29.93
CA ALA A 832 5.42 23.64 -31.30
C ALA A 832 6.95 23.49 -31.49
N PRO A 833 7.44 22.61 -32.39
CA PRO A 833 8.86 22.39 -32.63
C PRO A 833 9.65 23.67 -32.93
N GLU A 834 9.06 24.62 -33.66
CA GLU A 834 9.64 25.92 -34.00
C GLU A 834 9.85 26.86 -32.80
N LEU A 835 9.23 26.56 -31.65
CA LEU A 835 9.43 27.29 -30.39
C LEU A 835 10.58 26.71 -29.54
N ASN A 836 11.24 25.64 -30.00
CA ASN A 836 12.48 25.12 -29.41
C ASN A 836 13.68 25.85 -30.00
N LEU A 837 13.96 27.02 -29.44
CA LEU A 837 14.99 27.91 -29.95
C LEU A 837 16.39 27.52 -29.46
N SER A 838 17.40 27.83 -30.29
CA SER A 838 18.82 27.72 -29.94
C SER A 838 19.33 29.09 -29.49
N ASP A 839 19.81 29.92 -30.41
CA ASP A 839 19.98 31.35 -30.18
C ASP A 839 18.61 32.03 -30.27
N PHE A 840 18.32 32.97 -29.38
CA PHE A 840 17.02 33.65 -29.37
C PHE A 840 17.06 35.00 -28.68
N THR A 841 16.05 35.82 -28.91
CA THR A 841 15.84 37.08 -28.20
C THR A 841 14.41 37.12 -27.66
N ILE A 842 14.27 37.51 -26.40
CA ILE A 842 12.99 37.87 -25.78
C ILE A 842 12.98 39.36 -25.52
N GLU A 843 11.90 40.02 -25.87
CA GLU A 843 11.71 41.45 -25.69
C GLU A 843 10.32 41.73 -25.14
N THR A 844 10.18 42.75 -24.31
CA THR A 844 8.90 43.12 -23.69
C THR A 844 8.97 44.50 -23.06
N PHE A 845 7.81 45.11 -22.89
CA PHE A 845 7.62 46.29 -22.07
C PHE A 845 6.90 45.88 -20.78
N PHE A 846 7.33 46.39 -19.64
CA PHE A 846 6.70 46.01 -18.38
C PHE A 846 6.79 47.10 -17.31
N GLN A 847 5.90 47.04 -16.34
CA GLN A 847 5.96 47.81 -15.10
C GLN A 847 5.77 46.85 -13.93
N LEU A 848 6.77 46.75 -13.06
CA LEU A 848 6.77 45.79 -11.95
C LEU A 848 6.19 46.43 -10.68
N ARG A 849 5.18 45.83 -10.05
CA ARG A 849 4.57 46.33 -8.80
C ARG A 849 5.18 45.72 -7.54
N SER A 850 5.60 44.46 -7.60
CA SER A 850 6.24 43.82 -6.44
C SER A 850 7.30 42.78 -6.83
N ILE A 851 8.19 42.50 -5.89
CA ILE A 851 9.18 41.43 -5.96
C ILE A 851 8.89 40.34 -4.92
N ALA A 852 9.34 39.11 -5.18
CA ALA A 852 9.26 38.05 -4.19
C ALA A 852 10.07 38.41 -2.93
N SER A 853 9.55 38.05 -1.76
CA SER A 853 10.29 38.17 -0.48
C SER A 853 11.49 37.22 -0.40
N SER A 854 11.42 36.09 -1.12
CA SER A 854 12.51 35.14 -1.31
C SER A 854 13.46 35.57 -2.45
N GLY A 855 14.43 34.72 -2.79
CA GLY A 855 15.24 34.89 -4.00
C GLY A 855 14.56 34.46 -5.30
N SER A 856 13.26 34.14 -5.28
CA SER A 856 12.51 33.70 -6.47
C SER A 856 12.41 34.81 -7.51
N VAL A 857 12.34 34.40 -8.78
CA VAL A 857 12.24 35.32 -9.93
C VAL A 857 10.78 35.58 -10.25
N ARG A 858 10.39 36.86 -10.33
CA ARG A 858 9.12 37.29 -10.93
C ARG A 858 9.25 37.14 -12.44
N SER A 859 8.57 36.13 -12.99
CA SER A 859 8.81 35.64 -14.35
C SER A 859 7.98 36.41 -15.36
N ILE A 860 8.61 37.07 -16.32
CA ILE A 860 7.91 37.81 -17.38
C ILE A 860 7.53 36.86 -18.52
N VAL A 861 8.49 36.06 -19.00
CA VAL A 861 8.25 35.01 -20.01
C VAL A 861 9.08 33.78 -19.68
N SER A 862 8.49 32.59 -19.79
CA SER A 862 9.16 31.33 -19.48
C SER A 862 8.80 30.21 -20.44
N LYS A 863 9.78 29.35 -20.75
CA LYS A 863 9.57 28.03 -21.34
C LYS A 863 10.34 27.00 -20.51
N TRP A 864 9.73 26.55 -19.43
CA TRP A 864 10.39 25.75 -18.40
C TRP A 864 9.65 24.44 -18.15
N ASN A 865 10.37 23.32 -18.09
CA ASN A 865 9.82 22.03 -17.68
C ASN A 865 10.13 21.76 -16.20
N ALA A 866 9.12 21.75 -15.32
CA ALA A 866 9.33 21.57 -13.87
C ALA A 866 9.58 20.11 -13.42
N LYS A 867 9.70 19.14 -14.36
CA LYS A 867 10.02 17.74 -14.04
C LYS A 867 11.47 17.60 -13.52
N LYS A 868 11.80 16.40 -13.01
CA LYS A 868 13.02 16.04 -12.25
C LYS A 868 14.38 16.48 -12.83
N ASN A 869 14.44 16.86 -14.11
CA ASN A 869 15.57 17.54 -14.76
C ASN A 869 15.01 18.81 -15.44
N PRO A 870 15.14 20.00 -14.83
CA PRO A 870 14.37 21.15 -15.28
C PRO A 870 14.99 21.77 -16.52
N VAL A 871 14.67 21.27 -17.72
CA VAL A 871 15.17 21.82 -18.98
C VAL A 871 14.34 23.03 -19.39
N GLY A 872 15.00 24.13 -19.79
CA GLY A 872 14.32 25.31 -20.32
C GLY A 872 14.96 26.64 -19.97
N TRP A 873 14.16 27.71 -20.13
CA TRP A 873 14.58 29.09 -19.83
C TRP A 873 13.46 29.92 -19.17
N ASN A 874 13.87 30.95 -18.43
CA ASN A 874 13.00 31.86 -17.71
C ASN A 874 13.62 33.27 -17.68
N PHE A 875 12.91 34.26 -18.19
CA PHE A 875 13.29 35.67 -18.18
C PHE A 875 12.43 36.46 -17.21
N GLY A 876 13.05 37.23 -16.32
CA GLY A 876 12.31 38.00 -15.32
C GLY A 876 13.17 38.85 -14.39
N VAL A 877 12.60 39.22 -13.24
CA VAL A 877 13.22 40.11 -12.23
C VAL A 877 13.45 39.37 -10.92
N THR A 878 14.65 39.50 -10.34
CA THR A 878 15.03 38.80 -9.09
C THR A 878 14.37 39.37 -7.83
N GLY A 879 13.97 38.48 -6.90
CA GLY A 879 13.41 38.84 -5.58
C GLY A 879 14.41 39.35 -4.54
N LYS A 880 13.89 39.76 -3.35
CA LYS A 880 14.66 40.35 -2.24
C LYS A 880 15.78 39.43 -1.72
N GLY A 881 15.55 38.12 -1.71
CA GLY A 881 16.50 37.12 -1.22
C GLY A 881 17.50 36.61 -2.27
N SER A 882 17.65 37.32 -3.39
CA SER A 882 18.59 36.94 -4.47
C SER A 882 20.03 36.88 -3.94
N ARG A 883 20.77 35.82 -4.27
CA ARG A 883 22.17 35.61 -3.82
C ARG A 883 23.17 36.59 -4.46
N ARG A 884 22.77 37.32 -5.51
CA ARG A 884 23.62 38.30 -6.21
C ARG A 884 23.17 39.73 -5.96
N LYS A 885 22.11 40.18 -6.64
CA LYS A 885 21.45 41.46 -6.40
C LYS A 885 19.93 41.29 -6.55
N PRO A 886 19.11 41.86 -5.65
CA PRO A 886 17.66 41.93 -5.84
C PRO A 886 17.30 42.98 -6.90
N GLN A 887 16.08 42.90 -7.45
CA GLN A 887 15.56 43.86 -8.44
C GLN A 887 16.48 44.07 -9.65
N THR A 888 16.96 42.98 -10.25
CA THR A 888 17.73 43.03 -11.49
C THR A 888 17.15 42.07 -12.51
N LEU A 889 17.35 42.35 -13.81
CA LEU A 889 16.99 41.41 -14.86
C LEU A 889 17.83 40.14 -14.75
N VAL A 890 17.18 39.00 -14.93
CA VAL A 890 17.82 37.69 -14.95
C VAL A 890 17.29 36.85 -16.10
N MET A 891 18.22 36.23 -16.83
CA MET A 891 17.95 35.13 -17.75
C MET A 891 18.43 33.85 -17.09
N HIS A 892 17.49 33.00 -16.69
CA HIS A 892 17.77 31.71 -16.07
C HIS A 892 17.58 30.60 -17.10
N MET A 893 18.62 29.84 -17.38
CA MET A 893 18.62 28.73 -18.34
C MET A 893 19.13 27.45 -17.69
N PHE A 894 18.61 26.31 -18.12
CA PHE A 894 19.11 24.99 -17.72
C PHE A 894 19.13 24.07 -18.94
N GLY A 895 20.31 23.54 -19.23
CA GLY A 895 20.60 22.78 -20.45
C GLY A 895 21.98 22.16 -20.38
N GLN A 896 22.51 21.72 -21.51
CA GLN A 896 23.84 21.14 -21.59
C GLN A 896 24.90 22.25 -21.51
N LEU A 897 25.85 22.08 -20.59
CA LEU A 897 27.03 22.94 -20.48
C LEU A 897 28.06 22.53 -21.53
N ARG A 898 29.03 23.42 -21.85
CA ARG A 898 30.23 23.11 -22.66
C ARG A 898 31.01 21.86 -22.20
N SER A 899 30.80 21.41 -20.96
CA SER A 899 31.39 20.17 -20.43
C SER A 899 30.65 18.87 -20.84
N GLY A 900 29.56 18.96 -21.60
CA GLY A 900 28.67 17.85 -21.93
C GLY A 900 27.71 17.43 -20.81
N LYS A 901 27.80 18.04 -19.62
CA LYS A 901 26.88 17.78 -18.49
C LYS A 901 25.70 18.75 -18.52
N LEU A 902 24.53 18.27 -18.10
CA LEU A 902 23.40 19.15 -17.79
C LEU A 902 23.72 20.05 -16.59
N GLY A 903 23.35 21.33 -16.67
CA GLY A 903 23.55 22.29 -15.61
C GLY A 903 22.79 23.60 -15.82
N GLU A 904 22.86 24.44 -14.81
CA GLU A 904 22.14 25.70 -14.71
C GLU A 904 23.05 26.90 -15.03
N ALA A 905 22.47 27.94 -15.64
CA ALA A 905 23.07 29.26 -15.78
C ALA A 905 22.03 30.33 -15.43
N ALA A 906 22.18 30.95 -14.25
CA ALA A 906 21.46 32.16 -13.87
C ALA A 906 22.32 33.38 -14.22
N VAL A 907 21.95 34.08 -15.30
CA VAL A 907 22.70 35.21 -15.88
C VAL A 907 22.01 36.51 -15.48
N PHE A 908 22.70 37.35 -14.70
CA PHE A 908 22.15 38.58 -14.12
C PHE A 908 22.72 39.81 -14.81
N SER A 909 21.88 40.75 -15.22
CA SER A 909 22.34 41.96 -15.93
C SER A 909 23.02 42.99 -15.01
N ASP A 910 22.78 42.90 -13.69
CA ASP A 910 23.10 43.92 -12.68
C ASP A 910 22.44 45.30 -12.92
N GLN A 911 21.54 45.43 -13.92
CA GLN A 911 20.72 46.62 -14.17
C GLN A 911 19.51 46.63 -13.21
N HIS A 912 19.32 47.73 -12.49
CA HIS A 912 18.30 47.83 -11.45
C HIS A 912 16.90 48.13 -12.01
N ILE A 913 15.88 47.51 -11.43
CA ILE A 913 14.47 47.68 -11.77
C ILE A 913 13.73 48.32 -10.59
N ALA A 914 13.34 49.58 -10.74
CA ALA A 914 12.47 50.25 -9.77
C ALA A 914 11.04 49.70 -9.86
N LEU A 915 10.35 49.67 -8.72
CA LEU A 915 8.92 49.33 -8.69
C LEU A 915 8.11 50.50 -9.24
N ASP A 916 6.98 50.18 -9.86
CA ASP A 916 6.05 51.13 -10.48
C ASP A 916 6.65 52.02 -11.58
N THR A 917 7.86 51.70 -12.04
CA THR A 917 8.51 52.34 -13.18
C THR A 917 8.34 51.49 -14.44
N PRO A 918 7.89 52.08 -15.57
CA PRO A 918 7.75 51.37 -16.84
C PRO A 918 9.10 51.26 -17.56
N TYR A 919 9.43 50.05 -17.99
CA TYR A 919 10.68 49.70 -18.67
C TYR A 919 10.40 49.02 -20.00
N TYR A 920 11.27 49.29 -20.98
CA TYR A 920 11.54 48.34 -22.06
C TYR A 920 12.69 47.43 -21.64
N ALA A 921 12.56 46.12 -21.84
CA ALA A 921 13.64 45.17 -21.61
C ALA A 921 13.75 44.09 -22.68
N SER A 922 14.99 43.65 -22.91
CA SER A 922 15.32 42.55 -23.79
C SER A 922 16.45 41.69 -23.24
N ALA A 923 16.41 40.40 -23.56
CA ALA A 923 17.48 39.45 -23.35
C ALA A 923 17.77 38.71 -24.67
N SER A 924 18.87 39.09 -25.32
CA SER A 924 19.40 38.46 -26.54
C SER A 924 20.42 37.39 -26.15
N VAL A 925 20.09 36.13 -26.39
CA VAL A 925 20.83 34.94 -25.96
C VAL A 925 21.53 34.29 -27.15
N ARG A 926 22.86 34.19 -27.06
CA ARG A 926 23.72 33.42 -27.97
C ARG A 926 24.35 32.26 -27.21
N LEU A 927 24.07 31.02 -27.61
CA LEU A 927 24.59 29.83 -26.93
C LEU A 927 26.11 29.69 -27.09
N ALA A 928 26.71 28.94 -26.17
CA ALA A 928 28.14 28.68 -26.17
C ALA A 928 28.53 27.67 -27.25
N THR A 929 29.65 27.92 -27.92
CA THR A 929 30.28 26.97 -28.84
C THR A 929 31.48 26.29 -28.16
N ASP A 930 32.05 25.27 -28.81
CA ASP A 930 33.22 24.56 -28.27
C ASP A 930 34.41 25.50 -28.00
N ASP A 931 34.56 26.57 -28.78
CA ASP A 931 35.66 27.53 -28.71
C ASP A 931 35.36 28.81 -27.91
N LYS A 932 34.08 29.21 -27.74
CA LYS A 932 33.71 30.50 -27.10
C LYS A 932 32.56 30.35 -26.10
N PRO A 933 32.61 31.07 -24.95
CA PRO A 933 31.45 31.12 -24.06
C PRO A 933 30.28 31.82 -24.76
N GLY A 934 29.06 31.38 -24.42
CA GLY A 934 27.83 32.02 -24.86
C GLY A 934 27.68 33.39 -24.18
N LYS A 935 26.76 34.21 -24.68
CA LYS A 935 26.51 35.54 -24.15
C LYS A 935 25.01 35.82 -24.08
N VAL A 936 24.60 36.46 -22.98
CA VAL A 936 23.32 37.16 -22.91
C VAL A 936 23.60 38.66 -22.94
N THR A 937 23.02 39.35 -23.90
CA THR A 937 23.02 40.82 -23.98
C THR A 937 21.66 41.32 -23.53
N PHE A 938 21.65 42.03 -22.40
CA PHE A 938 20.46 42.68 -21.87
C PHE A 938 20.40 44.12 -22.35
N PHE A 939 19.21 44.54 -22.79
CA PHE A 939 18.88 45.94 -23.09
C PHE A 939 17.81 46.39 -22.12
N LEU A 940 17.97 47.57 -21.52
CA LEU A 940 17.00 48.14 -20.58
C LEU A 940 16.90 49.66 -20.81
N LYS A 941 15.67 50.16 -20.99
CA LYS A 941 15.37 51.60 -21.09
C LYS A 941 14.25 51.93 -20.11
N ASP A 942 14.49 52.89 -19.23
CA ASP A 942 13.45 53.52 -18.42
C ASP A 942 12.60 54.41 -19.32
N LEU A 943 11.29 54.15 -19.36
CA LEU A 943 10.35 54.89 -20.22
C LEU A 943 9.79 56.14 -19.51
N SER A 944 10.00 56.27 -18.20
CA SER A 944 9.59 57.46 -17.44
C SER A 944 10.59 58.63 -17.57
N ASN A 945 11.77 58.35 -18.12
CA ASN A 945 12.86 59.30 -18.27
C ASN A 945 13.48 59.21 -19.67
N ASP A 946 12.99 60.02 -20.60
CA ASP A 946 13.47 60.03 -22.00
C ASP A 946 14.97 60.36 -22.10
N ASP A 947 15.52 61.14 -21.16
CA ASP A 947 16.93 61.54 -21.11
C ASP A 947 17.87 60.39 -20.68
N GLU A 948 17.35 59.31 -20.08
CA GLU A 948 18.17 58.19 -19.63
C GLU A 948 18.59 57.32 -20.84
N PRO A 949 19.89 57.09 -21.10
CA PRO A 949 20.30 56.30 -22.26
C PRO A 949 19.88 54.83 -22.11
N LEU A 950 19.70 54.14 -23.24
CA LEU A 950 19.51 52.69 -23.27
C LEU A 950 20.71 52.01 -22.59
N GLN A 951 20.45 51.28 -21.50
CA GLN A 951 21.47 50.55 -20.78
C GLN A 951 21.70 49.19 -21.48
N ILE A 952 22.97 48.84 -21.68
CA ILE A 952 23.37 47.57 -22.29
C ILE A 952 24.29 46.82 -21.32
N ALA A 953 23.96 45.56 -21.02
CA ALA A 953 24.78 44.68 -20.19
C ALA A 953 25.03 43.35 -20.89
N GLU A 954 26.30 43.02 -21.16
CA GLU A 954 26.69 41.72 -21.72
C GLU A 954 27.28 40.81 -20.64
N VAL A 955 26.75 39.58 -20.55
CA VAL A 955 27.19 38.62 -19.54
C VAL A 955 27.39 37.24 -20.16
N ALA A 956 28.55 36.64 -19.91
CA ALA A 956 28.91 35.33 -20.45
C ALA A 956 28.23 34.17 -19.70
N HIS A 957 27.94 33.07 -20.41
CA HIS A 957 27.45 31.82 -19.85
C HIS A 957 28.03 30.58 -20.56
N ASN A 958 27.77 29.40 -20.01
CA ASN A 958 28.37 28.13 -20.48
C ASN A 958 27.35 27.13 -21.06
N ILE A 959 26.10 27.53 -21.28
CA ILE A 959 25.08 26.67 -21.90
C ILE A 959 25.36 26.59 -23.41
N SER A 960 25.55 25.39 -23.95
CA SER A 960 25.85 25.15 -25.35
C SER A 960 24.66 24.63 -26.16
N GLU A 961 23.78 23.83 -25.55
CA GLU A 961 22.58 23.29 -26.19
C GLU A 961 21.58 22.75 -25.16
N GLY A 962 20.52 22.07 -25.62
CA GLY A 962 19.66 21.27 -24.75
C GLY A 962 18.74 22.07 -23.83
N ILE A 963 18.34 23.27 -24.26
CA ILE A 963 17.30 24.10 -23.59
C ILE A 963 15.89 23.87 -24.16
N ALA A 964 15.79 23.14 -25.28
CA ALA A 964 14.55 22.74 -25.93
C ALA A 964 13.71 21.80 -25.04
N ASN A 965 12.38 21.98 -25.04
CA ASN A 965 11.47 21.16 -24.26
C ASN A 965 10.02 21.24 -24.77
N GLU A 966 9.20 20.27 -24.40
CA GLU A 966 7.79 20.20 -24.79
C GLU A 966 6.84 21.02 -23.89
N ALA A 967 7.38 21.78 -22.93
CA ALA A 967 6.54 22.64 -22.08
C ALA A 967 6.01 23.83 -22.90
N PRO A 968 4.79 24.33 -22.61
CA PRO A 968 4.29 25.55 -23.23
C PRO A 968 5.15 26.77 -22.85
N ILE A 969 5.04 27.84 -23.64
CA ILE A 969 5.54 29.16 -23.22
C ILE A 969 4.49 29.78 -22.31
N SER A 970 4.89 30.36 -21.19
CA SER A 970 4.01 31.06 -20.26
C SER A 970 4.43 32.53 -20.15
N ILE A 971 3.46 33.44 -20.15
CA ILE A 971 3.67 34.88 -19.91
C ILE A 971 3.16 35.20 -18.50
N GLY A 972 3.96 35.94 -17.73
CA GLY A 972 3.66 36.38 -16.36
C GLY A 972 3.77 35.30 -15.28
N ARG A 973 4.28 34.10 -15.60
CA ARG A 973 4.55 33.03 -14.60
C ARG A 973 5.51 31.99 -15.15
N ARG A 974 6.10 31.19 -14.25
CA ARG A 974 6.80 29.94 -14.59
C ARG A 974 5.97 28.72 -14.18
N SER A 975 5.90 27.72 -15.05
CA SER A 975 5.15 26.48 -14.80
C SER A 975 5.62 25.77 -13.51
N GLY A 976 4.66 25.28 -12.72
CA GLY A 976 4.92 24.43 -11.53
C GLY A 976 5.33 25.14 -10.24
N THR A 977 5.42 26.49 -10.18
CA THR A 977 5.73 27.22 -8.93
C THR A 977 4.97 28.54 -8.77
N GLY A 978 4.06 28.64 -7.78
CA GLY A 978 3.31 29.90 -7.50
C GLY A 978 4.20 31.07 -7.07
N ALA A 979 5.36 30.82 -6.45
CA ALA A 979 6.31 31.86 -6.03
C ALA A 979 7.00 32.64 -7.18
N SER A 980 6.66 32.36 -8.44
CA SER A 980 7.30 32.93 -9.64
C SER A 980 6.39 33.84 -10.47
N GLU A 981 5.14 34.01 -10.06
CA GLU A 981 4.13 34.84 -10.75
C GLU A 981 4.58 36.30 -10.83
N PHE A 982 4.35 36.94 -11.97
CA PHE A 982 4.59 38.36 -12.18
C PHE A 982 3.50 39.18 -11.49
N ASP A 983 3.86 40.37 -11.03
CA ASP A 983 2.94 41.30 -10.40
C ASP A 983 3.17 42.69 -10.99
N GLY A 984 2.24 43.16 -11.81
CA GLY A 984 2.42 44.37 -12.60
C GLY A 984 1.82 44.31 -14.00
N LEU A 985 2.31 45.15 -14.89
CA LEU A 985 1.86 45.25 -16.29
C LEU A 985 2.91 44.65 -17.21
N VAL A 986 2.50 43.88 -18.22
CA VAL A 986 3.37 43.38 -19.30
C VAL A 986 2.71 43.65 -20.64
N ASP A 987 3.50 44.14 -21.57
CA ASP A 987 3.10 44.57 -22.90
C ASP A 987 4.11 44.10 -23.96
N ASP A 988 3.65 43.97 -25.21
CA ASP A 988 4.45 43.77 -26.41
C ASP A 988 5.56 42.69 -26.27
N VAL A 989 5.17 41.45 -25.98
CA VAL A 989 6.12 40.33 -25.86
C VAL A 989 6.50 39.84 -27.25
N ARG A 990 7.76 40.05 -27.65
CA ARG A 990 8.31 39.56 -28.93
C ARG A 990 9.39 38.50 -28.70
N LEU A 991 9.28 37.41 -29.45
CA LEU A 991 10.20 36.28 -29.46
C LEU A 991 10.82 36.12 -30.84
N VAL A 992 12.15 36.15 -30.89
CA VAL A 992 12.95 36.06 -32.12
C VAL A 992 13.84 34.82 -32.04
N SER A 993 13.85 34.01 -33.09
CA SER A 993 14.62 32.76 -33.22
C SER A 993 16.12 32.95 -33.49
N ARG A 994 16.67 34.11 -33.11
CA ARG A 994 18.09 34.45 -33.18
C ARG A 994 18.43 35.52 -32.13
N ALA A 995 19.72 35.63 -31.81
CA ALA A 995 20.26 36.76 -31.05
C ALA A 995 20.32 38.03 -31.94
N ILE A 996 19.64 39.10 -31.54
CA ILE A 996 19.61 40.38 -32.25
C ILE A 996 20.56 41.41 -31.64
N GLN A 997 20.85 42.50 -32.37
CA GLN A 997 21.66 43.64 -31.92
C GLN A 997 20.80 44.88 -31.62
N VAL A 998 21.44 45.93 -31.07
CA VAL A 998 20.77 47.15 -30.59
C VAL A 998 19.97 47.90 -31.66
N ASP A 999 20.31 47.76 -32.93
CA ASP A 999 19.64 48.39 -34.07
C ASP A 999 18.37 47.64 -34.53
N GLU A 1000 18.15 46.43 -34.01
CA GLU A 1000 17.03 45.55 -34.38
C GLU A 1000 16.00 45.37 -33.24
N ILE A 1001 16.27 45.92 -32.06
CA ILE A 1001 15.38 45.81 -30.90
C ILE A 1001 14.05 46.53 -31.14
N LEU A 1002 12.99 46.15 -30.41
CA LEU A 1002 11.65 46.74 -30.49
C LEU A 1002 11.63 48.27 -30.33
N GLN A 1003 12.56 48.83 -29.55
CA GLN A 1003 12.74 50.29 -29.41
C GLN A 1003 13.22 50.99 -30.69
N THR A 1004 13.82 50.25 -31.62
CA THR A 1004 14.41 50.79 -32.85
C THR A 1004 13.64 50.34 -34.10
N VAL A 1005 13.16 49.08 -34.12
CA VAL A 1005 12.37 48.50 -35.20
C VAL A 1005 11.18 47.74 -34.61
N GLU A 1006 9.99 48.32 -34.75
CA GLU A 1006 8.79 47.82 -34.07
C GLU A 1006 8.28 46.47 -34.61
N ARG A 1007 8.41 46.17 -35.92
CA ARG A 1007 7.70 45.00 -36.51
C ARG A 1007 8.53 44.04 -37.37
N ASP A 1008 9.20 44.50 -38.41
CA ASP A 1008 9.71 43.58 -39.45
C ASP A 1008 11.21 43.30 -39.37
N ILE A 1009 11.59 42.33 -38.53
CA ILE A 1009 12.93 41.73 -38.56
C ILE A 1009 12.86 40.23 -38.87
N PRO A 1010 13.83 39.66 -39.60
CA PRO A 1010 13.87 38.22 -39.84
C PRO A 1010 13.95 37.41 -38.54
N GLY A 1011 13.17 36.33 -38.46
CA GLY A 1011 13.23 35.36 -37.37
C GLY A 1011 12.24 35.59 -36.23
N VAL A 1012 11.33 36.56 -36.31
CA VAL A 1012 10.22 36.69 -35.34
C VAL A 1012 9.34 35.44 -35.42
N VAL A 1013 9.21 34.72 -34.30
CA VAL A 1013 8.39 33.50 -34.19
C VAL A 1013 7.11 33.74 -33.40
N GLY A 1014 7.07 34.80 -32.58
CA GLY A 1014 5.87 35.24 -31.88
C GLY A 1014 5.96 36.71 -31.51
N TYR A 1015 4.85 37.43 -31.64
CA TYR A 1015 4.72 38.81 -31.19
C TYR A 1015 3.31 39.04 -30.63
N TRP A 1016 3.18 39.14 -29.32
CA TRP A 1016 1.91 39.32 -28.61
C TRP A 1016 1.81 40.74 -28.08
N GLN A 1017 0.97 41.55 -28.71
CA GLN A 1017 0.81 42.99 -28.45
C GLN A 1017 -0.32 43.31 -27.48
N PHE A 1018 -1.17 42.33 -27.17
CA PHE A 1018 -2.30 42.48 -26.24
C PHE A 1018 -3.33 43.57 -26.59
N GLU A 1019 -3.33 44.05 -27.83
CA GLU A 1019 -4.31 45.01 -28.33
C GLU A 1019 -5.71 44.41 -28.40
N VAL A 1020 -6.72 45.21 -28.03
CA VAL A 1020 -8.13 44.77 -28.04
C VAL A 1020 -8.61 44.44 -29.46
N ASP A 1021 -8.08 45.14 -30.47
CA ASP A 1021 -8.33 44.90 -31.90
C ASP A 1021 -6.97 44.73 -32.61
N PRO A 1022 -6.67 43.60 -33.28
CA PRO A 1022 -7.57 42.49 -33.66
C PRO A 1022 -7.78 41.40 -32.60
N GLY A 1023 -7.27 41.56 -31.37
CA GLY A 1023 -7.57 40.67 -30.26
C GLY A 1023 -6.38 40.40 -29.33
N VAL A 1024 -6.63 40.49 -28.03
CA VAL A 1024 -5.62 40.48 -26.94
C VAL A 1024 -4.76 39.20 -26.92
N ARG A 1025 -5.26 38.10 -27.49
CA ARG A 1025 -4.60 36.78 -27.51
C ARG A 1025 -3.86 36.47 -28.81
N ARG A 1026 -3.99 37.33 -29.82
CA ARG A 1026 -3.45 37.07 -31.15
C ARG A 1026 -1.92 37.19 -31.16
N ASN A 1027 -1.28 36.32 -31.92
CA ASN A 1027 0.09 36.55 -32.36
C ASN A 1027 0.06 37.47 -33.59
N SER A 1028 0.56 38.69 -33.46
CA SER A 1028 0.59 39.66 -34.56
C SER A 1028 1.59 39.30 -35.67
N ALA A 1029 2.53 38.39 -35.41
CA ALA A 1029 3.50 37.95 -36.42
C ALA A 1029 2.96 36.83 -37.34
N SER A 1030 1.96 36.06 -36.90
CA SER A 1030 1.36 34.98 -37.70
C SER A 1030 0.03 34.51 -37.09
N ASP A 1031 -0.82 33.84 -37.87
CA ASP A 1031 -2.04 33.22 -37.33
C ASP A 1031 -1.77 31.94 -36.48
N LYS A 1032 -0.50 31.61 -36.19
CA LYS A 1032 -0.08 30.50 -35.33
C LYS A 1032 0.35 31.02 -33.95
N HIS A 1033 0.41 30.13 -32.96
CA HIS A 1033 0.92 30.44 -31.61
C HIS A 1033 0.14 31.53 -30.84
N GLY A 1034 -1.18 31.61 -31.03
CA GLY A 1034 -2.05 32.41 -30.17
C GLY A 1034 -2.00 31.96 -28.70
N ILE A 1035 -2.40 32.85 -27.79
CA ILE A 1035 -2.48 32.59 -26.36
C ILE A 1035 -3.76 31.78 -26.05
N MET A 1036 -3.61 30.68 -25.31
CA MET A 1036 -4.70 29.77 -24.90
C MET A 1036 -5.53 30.35 -23.75
N ALA A 1037 -6.81 29.96 -23.66
CA ALA A 1037 -7.71 30.32 -22.55
C ALA A 1037 -7.39 29.56 -21.25
N SER A 1038 -7.72 30.12 -20.09
CA SER A 1038 -7.60 29.43 -18.80
C SER A 1038 -8.59 28.27 -18.72
N GLY A 1039 -8.11 27.09 -18.29
CA GLY A 1039 -8.96 25.89 -18.15
C GLY A 1039 -8.87 24.88 -19.30
N GLU A 1040 -8.15 25.18 -20.39
CA GLU A 1040 -7.71 24.14 -21.31
C GLU A 1040 -6.66 23.26 -20.60
N ALA A 1041 -7.09 22.15 -20.03
CA ALA A 1041 -6.17 21.09 -19.62
C ALA A 1041 -5.29 20.72 -20.82
N ILE A 1042 -3.97 20.65 -20.60
CA ILE A 1042 -2.98 20.27 -21.61
C ILE A 1042 -3.24 18.81 -22.01
N ILE A 1043 -4.10 18.58 -23.01
CA ILE A 1043 -4.31 17.29 -23.68
C ILE A 1043 -4.59 17.59 -25.16
N ASN A 1044 -3.72 17.10 -26.05
CA ASN A 1044 -3.84 17.24 -27.50
C ASN A 1044 -4.51 15.98 -28.09
N ASP A 1045 -5.72 15.63 -27.65
CA ASP A 1045 -6.45 14.50 -28.24
C ASP A 1045 -7.50 15.07 -29.21
N THR A 1046 -7.60 14.53 -30.43
CA THR A 1046 -8.78 14.84 -31.29
C THR A 1046 -10.05 14.27 -30.64
N PRO A 1047 -11.27 14.72 -31.00
CA PRO A 1047 -12.51 14.15 -30.48
C PRO A 1047 -12.63 12.62 -30.64
N GLU A 1048 -12.01 12.05 -31.65
CA GLU A 1048 -11.94 10.60 -31.87
C GLU A 1048 -10.98 9.94 -30.88
N GLU A 1049 -9.81 10.54 -30.64
CA GLU A 1049 -8.84 10.05 -29.67
C GLU A 1049 -9.40 10.16 -28.25
N GLY A 1050 -10.02 11.29 -27.90
CA GLY A 1050 -10.69 11.48 -26.61
C GLY A 1050 -11.82 10.48 -26.38
N ALA A 1051 -12.65 10.21 -27.39
CA ALA A 1051 -13.71 9.19 -27.29
C ALA A 1051 -13.15 7.78 -27.08
N LEU A 1052 -12.01 7.46 -27.70
CA LEU A 1052 -11.33 6.19 -27.48
C LEU A 1052 -10.72 6.09 -26.07
N VAL A 1053 -10.19 7.19 -25.54
CA VAL A 1053 -9.73 7.27 -24.14
C VAL A 1053 -10.88 7.03 -23.18
N ASP A 1054 -12.03 7.68 -23.39
CA ASP A 1054 -13.22 7.50 -22.56
C ASP A 1054 -13.76 6.06 -22.64
N PHE A 1055 -13.71 5.44 -23.82
CA PHE A 1055 -14.05 4.03 -24.00
C PHE A 1055 -13.11 3.11 -23.22
N CYS A 1056 -11.79 3.33 -23.33
CA CYS A 1056 -10.81 2.58 -22.55
C CYS A 1056 -11.02 2.77 -21.05
N HIS A 1057 -11.37 3.98 -20.61
CA HIS A 1057 -11.70 4.27 -19.22
C HIS A 1057 -12.92 3.48 -18.75
N ALA A 1058 -13.98 3.41 -19.55
CA ALA A 1058 -15.16 2.59 -19.24
C ALA A 1058 -14.82 1.11 -19.09
N LEU A 1059 -13.96 0.55 -19.97
CA LEU A 1059 -13.52 -0.84 -19.86
C LEU A 1059 -12.76 -1.12 -18.55
N LEU A 1060 -11.81 -0.24 -18.18
CA LEU A 1060 -11.00 -0.37 -16.96
C LEU A 1060 -11.81 -0.16 -15.66
N ASN A 1061 -13.02 0.39 -15.74
CA ASN A 1061 -13.93 0.62 -14.62
C ASN A 1061 -15.08 -0.40 -14.56
N SER A 1062 -15.12 -1.37 -15.48
CA SER A 1062 -16.20 -2.35 -15.56
C SER A 1062 -16.12 -3.43 -14.48
N ASN A 1063 -17.25 -4.05 -14.15
CA ASN A 1063 -17.28 -5.19 -13.23
C ASN A 1063 -16.44 -6.37 -13.75
N GLU A 1064 -16.44 -6.65 -15.05
CA GLU A 1064 -15.63 -7.74 -15.61
C GLU A 1064 -14.12 -7.50 -15.49
N PHE A 1065 -13.70 -6.24 -15.36
CA PHE A 1065 -12.30 -5.91 -15.05
C PHE A 1065 -11.98 -6.16 -13.57
N LEU A 1066 -12.91 -5.84 -12.67
CA LEU A 1066 -12.71 -5.88 -11.21
C LEU A 1066 -13.06 -7.23 -10.57
N TYR A 1067 -13.77 -8.10 -11.27
CA TYR A 1067 -14.23 -9.39 -10.78
C TYR A 1067 -13.77 -10.51 -11.71
N VAL A 1068 -13.50 -11.68 -11.13
CA VAL A 1068 -13.20 -12.91 -11.84
C VAL A 1068 -14.29 -13.94 -11.56
N ASN A 1069 -14.71 -14.63 -12.62
CA ASN A 1069 -15.73 -15.67 -12.56
C ASN A 1069 -15.09 -17.04 -12.49
#